data_AF-A0A7X0H599-F1
#
_entry.id   AF-A0A7X0H599-F1
#
_cell.length_a   1.000
_cell.length_b   1.000
_cell.length_c   1.000
_cell.angle_alpha   90.00
_cell.angle_beta   90.00
_cell.angle_gamma   90.00
#
_symmetry.space_group_name_H-M   'P 1'
#
loop_
_entity.id
_entity.type
_entity.pdbx_description
1 polymer ?
#
loop_
_entity_poly.entity_id
_entity_poly.type
_entity_poly.pdbx_seq_one_letter_code
_entity_poly.pdbx_strand_id
1 'polypeptide(L)'
;MKSHLIFSIALTCALCVPLLLRPAESHEIGWVHFLGRFHPLVLHMPIGAMFVLALLELLNLVRSKWNLDIACRIVLWVSVLSAVPAVLAGFLLASSGGYRESLLSQHQWLGWGTAILAVWLLYLRRVSLDRHGWIWLYRPLLLVNVALLSLAGHFGGSLTHGSDYLTAYMPETLQRYLGIGQDEEGEQEDVLELAATQNSLIDAQMFVDHIQPTMAKYCYGCHGEDKQKGDVRLDGLDWDMVHGPDAESWRSVLDMINSGEMPPKGKSQPNEDERRRLVDWMTESLAIAAKARRSEDKPAFRRLTRAQYTHSLNELLGLPIDFGQTLPPDAKSEMGFTNNAETLQASPLHIEYYQQIAREALDKAIVFGDQPEAQRWRVNIAKNSGKELPGAQFGGYQSVPVSSDDITVEVLDVNGQPMAGEGVERIQNKIGLGMRGSGSDRFSVTEKGINLYGALPHRERRPKSWQGPSPNLKILIKDIFPEEGPFVFRVKASRGEITPAAKEGFVTLRNPEPAAVREDSLIVRAEDYLELDNLEIDAEGWLRPIDVAADSRADYRFEVPKAGFYQLDFVHPYAGQDAMPSYRFVFDWRFRKQERLDLPDELREAGEITEAVSLVYLKQKEYLLMVGGPFFVGFKEVRLTPLPENHQAYKSLMKEAEKNRKAYGDSTPSLRAYAGTRTDDGMDYATFDAVRTVTAPPGEPETYEFQGYFENLPTPVFDPNASSDSFSNMMVIGLWNDFLVKHSSQSGPPLMVHSLELKTPAYAQWPPASHTQIFFDSPNRSDEEAYTREVVGAFAERAFRRELAAEEVEVYLDFWRNIEGNYDRYEDGVKEVLVAILCSPNFLYVFEADEEVDEDRGPWIDPHYMASKLAYFLWDSPPDAELSRLAQEGRLRDELPAQIERMVQDPKAWRMVRRFSEEWLRVDRLREMNTNVRRYPDFTRFVKADMAEETYHFMHEVLVNDLSIMNFIDSDFAMLNQNLAEFYGIEGVKGHDFRRVEILPSMHRGGLLSQGAFLTGHSDGTDGHPIKRAVWLKEKILGDPPPPPPPNVPELDPDTPGFENLTLKEQLALHRDKASCVDCHLKIDPYGVAFENYDAVGRFREQVQGERVDSTSTLPDGIEVRGVTGIKNYVLMAKRDHFTKALVEHLYAYALGRNVTFADEEEINDIVAAVKGDDYTFRSVFEHIVLSDSFTQH
;
A
#
# COMPACT_ATOMS: atom_id res chain seq x y z
N MET A 1 -3.55 -63.09 -17.92
CA MET A 1 -4.89 -62.74 -18.47
C MET A 1 -6.07 -63.35 -17.70
N LYS A 2 -6.16 -64.67 -17.47
CA LYS A 2 -7.31 -65.28 -16.76
C LYS A 2 -7.52 -64.74 -15.33
N SER A 3 -6.46 -64.51 -14.56
CA SER A 3 -6.56 -63.95 -13.19
C SER A 3 -7.13 -62.53 -13.14
N HIS A 4 -6.72 -61.64 -14.05
CA HIS A 4 -7.20 -60.25 -14.10
C HIS A 4 -8.63 -60.13 -14.63
N LEU A 5 -9.05 -61.03 -15.53
CA LEU A 5 -10.45 -61.11 -15.95
C LEU A 5 -11.33 -61.57 -14.78
N ILE A 6 -10.91 -62.60 -14.05
CA ILE A 6 -11.60 -63.07 -12.84
C ILE A 6 -11.66 -61.96 -11.78
N PHE A 7 -10.56 -61.22 -11.59
CA PHE A 7 -10.50 -60.08 -10.67
C PHE A 7 -11.45 -58.93 -11.07
N SER A 8 -11.49 -58.56 -12.34
CA SER A 8 -12.36 -57.48 -12.83
C SER A 8 -13.84 -57.88 -12.76
N ILE A 9 -14.15 -59.16 -13.04
CA ILE A 9 -15.49 -59.73 -12.84
C ILE A 9 -15.87 -59.70 -11.36
N ALA A 10 -14.97 -60.13 -10.46
CA ALA A 10 -15.23 -60.10 -9.02
C ALA A 10 -15.49 -58.69 -8.48
N LEU A 11 -14.71 -57.69 -8.93
CA LEU A 11 -14.88 -56.31 -8.53
C LEU A 11 -16.14 -55.66 -9.12
N THR A 12 -16.51 -56.03 -10.35
CA THR A 12 -17.80 -55.63 -10.96
C THR A 12 -18.97 -56.24 -10.18
N CYS A 13 -18.88 -57.53 -9.81
CA CYS A 13 -19.89 -58.17 -8.96
C CYS A 13 -19.99 -57.49 -7.59
N ALA A 14 -18.86 -57.10 -6.98
CA ALA A 14 -18.84 -56.36 -5.72
C ALA A 14 -19.54 -54.99 -5.82
N LEU A 15 -19.30 -54.23 -6.90
CA LEU A 15 -19.99 -52.98 -7.18
C LEU A 15 -21.50 -53.14 -7.40
N CYS A 16 -21.95 -54.34 -7.80
CA CYS A 16 -23.36 -54.68 -7.96
C CYS A 16 -24.00 -55.30 -6.70
N VAL A 17 -23.26 -55.50 -5.59
CA VAL A 17 -23.85 -56.01 -4.34
C VAL A 17 -24.83 -55.01 -3.70
N PRO A 18 -24.54 -53.69 -3.65
CA PRO A 18 -25.45 -52.69 -3.09
C PRO A 18 -26.80 -52.61 -3.81
N LEU A 19 -26.85 -52.91 -5.13
CA LEU A 19 -28.10 -53.03 -5.91
C LEU A 19 -29.10 -54.04 -5.35
N LEU A 20 -28.59 -55.09 -4.72
CA LEU A 20 -29.36 -56.23 -4.24
C LEU A 20 -29.80 -56.06 -2.78
N LEU A 21 -29.29 -55.03 -2.10
CA LEU A 21 -29.62 -54.70 -0.72
C LEU A 21 -30.64 -53.55 -0.73
N ARG A 22 -31.87 -53.79 -0.26
CA ARG A 22 -32.77 -52.68 0.10
C ARG A 22 -32.38 -52.15 1.49
N PRO A 23 -32.18 -50.84 1.69
CA PRO A 23 -32.00 -50.30 3.02
C PRO A 23 -33.22 -50.64 3.86
N ALA A 24 -33.01 -51.15 5.08
CA ALA A 24 -34.09 -51.36 6.03
C ALA A 24 -34.56 -49.99 6.55
N GLU A 25 -35.86 -49.71 6.44
CA GLU A 25 -36.48 -48.57 7.13
C GLU A 25 -36.47 -48.84 8.64
N SER A 26 -35.43 -48.38 9.34
CA SER A 26 -35.41 -48.37 10.81
C SER A 26 -34.65 -47.15 11.32
N HIS A 27 -35.29 -46.37 12.19
CA HIS A 27 -34.84 -45.11 12.80
C HIS A 27 -33.60 -45.21 13.73
N GLU A 28 -32.83 -46.31 13.73
CA GLU A 28 -31.75 -46.56 14.71
C GLU A 28 -30.33 -46.68 14.10
N ILE A 29 -29.98 -45.99 13.00
CA ILE A 29 -28.63 -46.13 12.43
C ILE A 29 -27.94 -44.81 12.08
N GLY A 30 -27.63 -43.99 13.09
CA GLY A 30 -26.81 -42.77 12.94
C GLY A 30 -25.44 -43.03 12.27
N TRP A 31 -24.81 -44.18 12.54
CA TRP A 31 -23.53 -44.56 11.92
C TRP A 31 -23.59 -44.70 10.39
N VAL A 32 -24.71 -45.19 9.84
CA VAL A 32 -24.87 -45.36 8.39
C VAL A 32 -24.98 -44.00 7.71
N HIS A 33 -25.73 -43.07 8.32
CA HIS A 33 -25.85 -41.70 7.81
C HIS A 33 -24.54 -40.91 7.95
N PHE A 34 -23.84 -41.06 9.09
CA PHE A 34 -22.51 -40.47 9.29
C PHE A 34 -21.50 -40.94 8.25
N LEU A 35 -21.35 -42.26 8.08
CA LEU A 35 -20.41 -42.82 7.09
C LEU A 35 -20.79 -42.48 5.64
N GLY A 36 -22.09 -42.40 5.33
CA GLY A 36 -22.56 -41.98 4.02
C GLY A 36 -22.13 -40.56 3.65
N ARG A 37 -22.13 -39.63 4.62
CA ARG A 37 -21.74 -38.23 4.37
C ARG A 37 -20.26 -38.02 4.07
N PHE A 38 -19.41 -39.04 4.20
CA PHE A 38 -18.05 -39.00 3.66
C PHE A 38 -17.99 -39.18 2.13
N HIS A 39 -19.12 -39.46 1.46
CA HIS A 39 -19.17 -39.63 0.01
C HIS A 39 -18.54 -38.47 -0.77
N PRO A 40 -18.86 -37.17 -0.50
CA PRO A 40 -18.19 -36.05 -1.12
C PRO A 40 -16.67 -36.07 -0.87
N LEU A 41 -16.20 -36.37 0.33
CA LEU A 41 -14.76 -36.39 0.61
C LEU A 41 -14.04 -37.50 -0.19
N VAL A 42 -14.62 -38.70 -0.24
CA VAL A 42 -14.03 -39.87 -0.88
C VAL A 42 -14.13 -39.79 -2.42
N LEU A 43 -15.14 -39.11 -2.98
CA LEU A 43 -15.35 -39.02 -4.43
C LEU A 43 -14.37 -38.06 -5.15
N HIS A 44 -13.73 -37.12 -4.46
CA HIS A 44 -12.75 -36.21 -5.09
C HIS A 44 -11.53 -36.97 -5.62
N MET A 45 -11.10 -38.03 -4.92
CA MET A 45 -9.96 -38.86 -5.31
C MET A 45 -10.14 -39.58 -6.66
N PRO A 46 -11.22 -40.35 -6.91
CA PRO A 46 -11.43 -41.00 -8.20
C PRO A 46 -11.66 -40.00 -9.33
N ILE A 47 -12.28 -38.83 -9.05
CA ILE A 47 -12.45 -37.74 -10.01
C ILE A 47 -11.10 -37.18 -10.46
N GLY A 48 -10.31 -36.66 -9.52
CA GLY A 48 -9.00 -36.09 -9.81
C GLY A 48 -8.10 -37.09 -10.51
N ALA A 49 -8.07 -38.35 -10.03
CA ALA A 49 -7.28 -39.40 -10.65
C ALA A 49 -7.72 -39.70 -12.09
N MET A 50 -9.01 -39.74 -12.40
CA MET A 50 -9.47 -40.07 -13.76
C MET A 50 -9.22 -38.94 -14.77
N PHE A 51 -9.35 -37.68 -14.35
CA PHE A 51 -8.96 -36.52 -15.17
C PHE A 51 -7.45 -36.46 -15.42
N VAL A 52 -6.65 -36.67 -14.37
CA VAL A 52 -5.18 -36.76 -14.50
C VAL A 52 -4.79 -37.91 -15.42
N LEU A 53 -5.46 -39.07 -15.32
CA LEU A 53 -5.22 -40.21 -16.21
C LEU A 53 -5.50 -39.86 -17.68
N ALA A 54 -6.60 -39.17 -17.96
CA ALA A 54 -6.94 -38.74 -19.31
C ALA A 54 -5.93 -37.72 -19.86
N LEU A 55 -5.49 -36.78 -19.03
CA LEU A 55 -4.44 -35.81 -19.39
C LEU A 55 -3.10 -36.50 -19.67
N LEU A 56 -2.68 -37.44 -18.81
CA LEU A 56 -1.44 -38.18 -18.99
C LEU A 56 -1.47 -39.06 -20.26
N GLU A 57 -2.60 -39.71 -20.58
CA GLU A 57 -2.74 -40.46 -21.84
C GLU A 57 -2.74 -39.55 -23.08
N LEU A 58 -3.31 -38.34 -22.98
CA LEU A 58 -3.25 -37.32 -24.05
C LEU A 58 -1.82 -36.79 -24.25
N LEU A 59 -1.09 -36.54 -23.16
CA LEU A 59 0.31 -36.12 -23.21
C LEU A 59 1.19 -37.23 -23.78
N ASN A 60 0.92 -38.49 -23.45
CA ASN A 60 1.63 -39.65 -24.01
C ASN A 60 1.38 -39.81 -25.52
N LEU A 61 0.22 -39.35 -26.03
CA LEU A 61 -0.11 -39.27 -27.45
C LEU A 61 0.68 -38.16 -28.18
N VAL A 62 0.78 -36.97 -27.59
CA VAL A 62 1.43 -35.81 -28.23
C VAL A 62 2.95 -35.86 -28.08
N ARG A 63 3.47 -36.41 -26.97
CA ARG A 63 4.89 -36.49 -26.65
C ARG A 63 5.28 -37.91 -26.20
N SER A 64 5.27 -38.84 -27.16
CA SER A 64 5.61 -40.26 -26.97
C SER A 64 6.99 -40.54 -26.33
N LYS A 65 7.93 -39.58 -26.30
CA LYS A 65 9.27 -39.77 -25.68
C LYS A 65 9.26 -39.79 -24.16
N TRP A 66 8.16 -39.41 -23.49
CA TRP A 66 8.12 -39.22 -22.03
C TRP A 66 7.80 -40.50 -21.24
N ASN A 67 7.43 -41.60 -21.93
CA ASN A 67 7.24 -42.93 -21.35
C ASN A 67 6.37 -42.97 -20.07
N LEU A 68 5.22 -42.28 -20.11
CA LEU A 68 4.33 -42.06 -18.97
C LEU A 68 3.44 -43.28 -18.61
N ASP A 69 3.72 -44.45 -19.20
CA ASP A 69 2.86 -45.63 -19.08
C ASP A 69 2.73 -46.15 -17.65
N ILE A 70 3.81 -46.04 -16.86
CA ILE A 70 3.85 -46.41 -15.44
C ILE A 70 2.97 -45.47 -14.62
N ALA A 71 3.09 -44.15 -14.84
CA ALA A 71 2.31 -43.13 -14.14
C ALA A 71 0.80 -43.33 -14.39
N CYS A 72 0.39 -43.45 -15.65
CA CYS A 72 -1.00 -43.75 -16.00
C CYS A 72 -1.50 -45.07 -15.35
N ARG A 73 -0.61 -46.02 -15.02
CA ARG A 73 -1.01 -47.32 -14.43
C ARG A 73 -1.31 -47.15 -12.95
N ILE A 74 -0.43 -46.44 -12.26
CA ILE A 74 -0.61 -46.10 -10.86
C ILE A 74 -1.90 -45.29 -10.70
N VAL A 75 -2.09 -44.26 -11.51
CA VAL A 75 -3.28 -43.39 -11.44
C VAL A 75 -4.58 -44.17 -11.73
N LEU A 76 -4.59 -45.08 -12.71
CA LEU A 76 -5.78 -45.92 -12.98
C LEU A 76 -6.09 -46.88 -11.82
N TRP A 77 -5.07 -47.44 -11.16
CA TRP A 77 -5.28 -48.27 -9.97
C TRP A 77 -5.83 -47.45 -8.79
N VAL A 78 -5.29 -46.26 -8.56
CA VAL A 78 -5.78 -45.33 -7.52
C VAL A 78 -7.24 -44.97 -7.77
N SER A 79 -7.61 -44.69 -9.02
CA SER A 79 -8.98 -44.36 -9.39
C SER A 79 -9.95 -45.54 -9.14
N VAL A 80 -9.57 -46.76 -9.51
CA VAL A 80 -10.40 -47.95 -9.26
C VAL A 80 -10.53 -48.28 -7.76
N LEU A 81 -9.43 -48.18 -7.01
CA LEU A 81 -9.42 -48.45 -5.56
C LEU A 81 -10.25 -47.44 -4.77
N SER A 82 -10.32 -46.19 -5.23
CA SER A 82 -11.08 -45.12 -4.57
C SER A 82 -12.54 -45.04 -5.04
N ALA A 83 -12.85 -45.48 -6.27
CA ALA A 83 -14.23 -45.50 -6.79
C ALA A 83 -15.16 -46.46 -6.03
N VAL A 84 -14.64 -47.60 -5.55
CA VAL A 84 -15.45 -48.59 -4.82
C VAL A 84 -15.95 -48.07 -3.46
N PRO A 85 -15.09 -47.53 -2.58
CA PRO A 85 -15.54 -46.85 -1.36
C PRO A 85 -16.45 -45.64 -1.63
N ALA A 86 -16.17 -44.86 -2.67
CA ALA A 86 -17.01 -43.72 -3.04
C ALA A 86 -18.44 -44.15 -3.37
N VAL A 87 -18.61 -45.19 -4.19
CA VAL A 87 -19.92 -45.76 -4.53
C VAL A 87 -20.64 -46.31 -3.30
N LEU A 88 -19.93 -46.99 -2.41
CA LEU A 88 -20.51 -47.53 -1.18
C LEU A 88 -20.97 -46.40 -0.23
N ALA A 89 -20.14 -45.39 -0.01
CA ALA A 89 -20.52 -44.22 0.78
C ALA A 89 -21.71 -43.48 0.17
N GLY A 90 -21.76 -43.34 -1.17
CA GLY A 90 -22.89 -42.72 -1.87
C GLY A 90 -24.19 -43.51 -1.74
N PHE A 91 -24.11 -44.84 -1.71
CA PHE A 91 -25.27 -45.69 -1.44
C PHE A 91 -25.78 -45.53 0.00
N LEU A 92 -24.88 -45.47 0.99
CA LEU A 92 -25.22 -45.19 2.39
C LEU A 92 -25.77 -43.77 2.59
N LEU A 93 -25.27 -42.79 1.82
CA LEU A 93 -25.78 -41.42 1.83
C LEU A 93 -27.20 -41.37 1.28
N ALA A 94 -27.47 -42.09 0.18
CA ALA A 94 -28.79 -42.12 -0.44
C ALA A 94 -29.89 -42.69 0.48
N SER A 95 -29.54 -43.50 1.48
CA SER A 95 -30.52 -44.01 2.45
C SER A 95 -30.93 -42.99 3.53
N SER A 96 -30.34 -41.79 3.55
CA SER A 96 -30.72 -40.72 4.49
C SER A 96 -31.99 -39.93 4.12
N GLY A 97 -32.54 -40.15 2.91
CA GLY A 97 -33.73 -39.42 2.44
C GLY A 97 -33.44 -37.94 2.10
N GLY A 98 -34.45 -37.19 1.65
CA GLY A 98 -34.36 -35.72 1.44
C GLY A 98 -33.95 -35.24 0.04
N TYR A 99 -33.65 -36.12 -0.91
CA TYR A 99 -33.24 -35.73 -2.28
C TYR A 99 -34.36 -35.95 -3.31
N ARG A 100 -34.43 -35.11 -4.36
CA ARG A 100 -35.39 -35.30 -5.48
C ARG A 100 -35.16 -36.65 -6.17
N GLU A 101 -36.16 -37.54 -6.15
CA GLU A 101 -36.05 -38.95 -6.61
C GLU A 101 -35.47 -39.11 -8.02
N SER A 102 -35.87 -38.26 -8.97
CA SER A 102 -35.40 -38.35 -10.36
C SER A 102 -33.92 -37.95 -10.53
N LEU A 103 -33.48 -36.93 -9.78
CA LEU A 103 -32.11 -36.40 -9.83
C LEU A 103 -31.14 -37.35 -9.11
N LEU A 104 -31.54 -37.83 -7.93
CA LEU A 104 -30.79 -38.82 -7.16
C LEU A 104 -30.59 -40.11 -7.98
N SER A 105 -31.66 -40.60 -8.64
CA SER A 105 -31.58 -41.80 -9.46
C SER A 105 -30.62 -41.63 -10.65
N GLN A 106 -30.68 -40.50 -11.36
CA GLN A 106 -29.76 -40.20 -12.46
C GLN A 106 -28.30 -40.15 -11.99
N HIS A 107 -28.04 -39.49 -10.86
CA HIS A 107 -26.71 -39.41 -10.27
C HIS A 107 -26.17 -40.80 -9.86
N GLN A 108 -27.00 -41.63 -9.22
CA GLN A 108 -26.63 -43.00 -8.81
C GLN A 108 -26.23 -43.87 -10.00
N TRP A 109 -27.03 -43.87 -11.07
CA TRP A 109 -26.75 -44.67 -12.27
C TRP A 109 -25.49 -44.21 -13.01
N LEU A 110 -25.26 -42.89 -13.08
CA LEU A 110 -24.03 -42.34 -13.67
C LEU A 110 -22.79 -42.70 -12.83
N GLY A 111 -22.86 -42.55 -11.51
CA GLY A 111 -21.77 -42.91 -10.60
C GLY A 111 -21.37 -44.38 -10.68
N TRP A 112 -22.34 -45.29 -10.73
CA TRP A 112 -22.07 -46.72 -10.92
C TRP A 112 -21.56 -47.05 -12.31
N GLY A 113 -22.13 -46.45 -13.35
CA GLY A 113 -21.65 -46.61 -14.72
C GLY A 113 -20.18 -46.25 -14.83
N THR A 114 -19.77 -45.14 -14.23
CA THR A 114 -18.38 -44.69 -14.20
C THR A 114 -17.46 -45.63 -13.41
N ALA A 115 -17.89 -46.11 -12.25
CA ALA A 115 -17.11 -47.03 -11.43
C ALA A 115 -16.88 -48.38 -12.13
N ILE A 116 -17.94 -48.97 -12.72
CA ILE A 116 -17.84 -50.22 -13.48
C ILE A 116 -16.93 -50.02 -14.70
N LEU A 117 -17.11 -48.92 -15.43
CA LEU A 117 -16.29 -48.62 -16.60
C LEU A 117 -14.80 -48.43 -16.22
N ALA A 118 -14.49 -47.85 -15.06
CA ALA A 118 -13.13 -47.74 -14.53
C ALA A 118 -12.48 -49.11 -14.30
N VAL A 119 -13.22 -50.07 -13.73
CA VAL A 119 -12.75 -51.46 -13.55
C VAL A 119 -12.45 -52.13 -14.89
N TRP A 120 -13.30 -51.91 -15.90
CA TRP A 120 -13.07 -52.47 -17.23
C TRP A 120 -11.95 -51.77 -17.99
N LEU A 121 -11.72 -50.47 -17.77
CA LEU A 121 -10.57 -49.75 -18.30
C LEU A 121 -9.25 -50.33 -17.76
N LEU A 122 -9.22 -50.73 -16.48
CA LEU A 122 -8.07 -51.41 -15.89
C LEU A 122 -7.76 -52.75 -16.59
N TYR A 123 -8.79 -53.53 -16.91
CA TYR A 123 -8.64 -54.77 -17.68
C TYR A 123 -8.18 -54.50 -19.12
N LEU A 124 -8.84 -53.59 -19.83
CA LEU A 124 -8.57 -53.27 -21.23
C LEU A 124 -7.15 -52.72 -21.42
N ARG A 125 -6.67 -51.89 -20.51
CA ARG A 125 -5.30 -51.36 -20.55
C ARG A 125 -4.25 -52.45 -20.38
N ARG A 126 -4.53 -53.44 -19.54
CA ARG A 126 -3.63 -54.60 -19.37
C ARG A 126 -3.59 -55.49 -20.60
N VAL A 127 -4.74 -55.74 -21.22
CA VAL A 127 -4.84 -56.51 -22.48
C VAL A 127 -4.21 -55.77 -23.66
N SER A 128 -4.35 -54.44 -23.69
CA SER A 128 -3.73 -53.54 -24.67
C SER A 128 -2.20 -53.60 -24.68
N LEU A 129 -1.55 -53.93 -23.56
CA LEU A 129 -0.09 -54.08 -23.49
C LEU A 129 0.39 -55.41 -24.12
N ASP A 130 -0.43 -56.46 -24.08
CA ASP A 130 -0.08 -57.80 -24.61
C ASP A 130 -0.51 -57.98 -26.09
N ARG A 131 -1.49 -57.20 -26.58
CA ARG A 131 -1.94 -57.19 -27.98
C ARG A 131 -2.16 -55.76 -28.47
N HIS A 132 -1.31 -55.30 -29.40
CA HIS A 132 -1.31 -53.95 -29.97
C HIS A 132 -2.65 -53.45 -30.54
N GLY A 133 -3.62 -54.33 -30.85
CA GLY A 133 -4.92 -53.95 -31.42
C GLY A 133 -5.96 -53.41 -30.43
N TRP A 134 -5.77 -53.54 -29.11
CA TRP A 134 -6.81 -53.21 -28.12
C TRP A 134 -6.71 -51.79 -27.55
N ILE A 135 -5.63 -51.06 -27.84
CA ILE A 135 -5.46 -49.66 -27.39
C ILE A 135 -6.50 -48.72 -28.02
N TRP A 136 -6.97 -49.06 -29.22
CA TRP A 136 -8.03 -48.34 -29.93
C TRP A 136 -9.37 -48.39 -29.17
N LEU A 137 -9.60 -49.41 -28.34
CA LEU A 137 -10.82 -49.50 -27.53
C LEU A 137 -10.68 -48.79 -26.18
N TYR A 138 -9.49 -48.84 -25.56
CA TYR A 138 -9.23 -48.29 -24.24
C TYR A 138 -9.36 -46.76 -24.17
N ARG A 139 -8.74 -46.02 -25.10
CA ARG A 139 -8.69 -44.55 -25.04
C ARG A 139 -10.05 -43.88 -25.24
N PRO A 140 -10.89 -44.30 -26.22
CA PRO A 140 -12.24 -43.75 -26.34
C PRO A 140 -13.10 -44.04 -25.12
N LEU A 141 -13.00 -45.25 -24.55
CA LEU A 141 -13.74 -45.61 -23.35
C LEU A 141 -13.30 -44.80 -22.12
N LEU A 142 -12.02 -44.42 -22.02
CA LEU A 142 -11.53 -43.52 -20.98
C LEU A 142 -12.16 -42.13 -21.10
N LEU A 143 -12.22 -41.57 -22.32
CA LEU A 143 -12.85 -40.27 -22.56
C LEU A 143 -14.36 -40.29 -22.28
N VAL A 144 -15.05 -41.37 -22.68
CA VAL A 144 -16.45 -41.59 -22.32
C VAL A 144 -16.62 -41.64 -20.81
N ASN A 145 -15.70 -42.31 -20.10
CA ASN A 145 -15.77 -42.39 -18.64
C ASN A 145 -15.59 -41.04 -17.96
N VAL A 146 -14.65 -40.22 -18.44
CA VAL A 146 -14.46 -38.85 -17.93
C VAL A 146 -15.71 -37.99 -18.20
N ALA A 147 -16.32 -38.11 -19.37
CA ALA A 147 -17.57 -37.38 -19.67
C ALA A 147 -18.73 -37.81 -18.77
N LEU A 148 -18.91 -39.12 -18.54
CA LEU A 148 -19.89 -39.65 -17.60
C LEU A 148 -19.62 -39.17 -16.17
N LEU A 149 -18.35 -39.09 -15.77
CA LEU A 149 -17.94 -38.62 -14.46
C LEU A 149 -18.17 -37.12 -14.28
N SER A 150 -17.94 -36.30 -15.32
CA SER A 150 -18.29 -34.87 -15.31
C SER A 150 -19.80 -34.66 -15.14
N LEU A 151 -20.62 -35.46 -15.83
CA LEU A 151 -22.07 -35.42 -15.68
C LEU A 151 -22.49 -35.85 -14.28
N ALA A 152 -21.91 -36.93 -13.75
CA ALA A 152 -22.15 -37.38 -12.37
C ALA A 152 -21.79 -36.30 -11.35
N GLY A 153 -20.64 -35.63 -11.53
CA GLY A 153 -20.19 -34.53 -10.67
C GLY A 153 -21.11 -33.30 -10.73
N HIS A 154 -21.58 -32.92 -11.93
CA HIS A 154 -22.52 -31.82 -12.09
C HIS A 154 -23.84 -32.06 -11.34
N PHE A 155 -24.43 -33.26 -11.47
CA PHE A 155 -25.64 -33.61 -10.73
C PHE A 155 -25.37 -33.79 -9.22
N GLY A 156 -24.19 -34.27 -8.83
CA GLY A 156 -23.79 -34.43 -7.43
C GLY A 156 -23.61 -33.09 -6.69
N GLY A 157 -23.03 -32.09 -7.35
CA GLY A 157 -22.81 -30.75 -6.76
C GLY A 157 -24.10 -30.00 -6.43
N SER A 158 -25.24 -30.39 -7.02
CA SER A 158 -26.56 -29.82 -6.73
C SER A 158 -27.30 -30.51 -5.57
N LEU A 159 -26.71 -31.55 -4.97
CA LEU A 159 -27.35 -32.35 -3.93
C LEU A 159 -26.81 -32.07 -2.51
N THR A 160 -25.65 -31.45 -2.31
CA THR A 160 -25.04 -31.29 -0.96
C THR A 160 -24.66 -29.84 -0.62
N HIS A 161 -25.29 -29.26 0.41
CA HIS A 161 -25.02 -27.91 0.96
C HIS A 161 -25.16 -27.91 2.50
N GLY A 162 -24.45 -27.01 3.19
CA GLY A 162 -24.53 -26.78 4.65
C GLY A 162 -23.17 -26.86 5.38
N SER A 163 -22.93 -25.97 6.34
CA SER A 163 -21.71 -25.89 7.17
C SER A 163 -21.54 -27.08 8.12
N ASP A 164 -22.64 -27.64 8.62
CA ASP A 164 -22.64 -28.76 9.58
C ASP A 164 -22.82 -30.14 8.93
N TYR A 165 -22.50 -30.25 7.64
CA TYR A 165 -22.79 -31.44 6.86
C TYR A 165 -22.14 -32.71 7.43
N LEU A 166 -20.89 -32.68 7.92
CA LEU A 166 -20.24 -33.88 8.46
C LEU A 166 -20.55 -34.13 9.96
N THR A 167 -20.95 -33.11 10.70
CA THR A 167 -21.06 -33.14 12.18
C THR A 167 -22.46 -33.47 12.68
N ALA A 168 -23.51 -33.11 11.94
CA ALA A 168 -24.91 -33.23 12.37
C ALA A 168 -25.40 -34.66 12.72
N TYR A 169 -24.72 -35.71 12.23
CA TYR A 169 -25.09 -37.12 12.48
C TYR A 169 -23.96 -37.91 13.14
N MET A 170 -22.95 -37.21 13.66
CA MET A 170 -21.82 -37.83 14.32
C MET A 170 -22.29 -38.58 15.58
N PRO A 171 -21.88 -39.83 15.80
CA PRO A 171 -22.26 -40.60 17.00
C PRO A 171 -21.78 -39.92 18.28
N GLU A 172 -22.61 -39.88 19.32
CA GLU A 172 -22.32 -39.22 20.61
C GLU A 172 -20.95 -39.58 21.21
N THR A 173 -20.51 -40.83 21.06
CA THR A 173 -19.19 -41.28 21.55
C THR A 173 -18.01 -40.61 20.85
N LEU A 174 -18.18 -40.22 19.58
CA LEU A 174 -17.15 -39.56 18.78
C LEU A 174 -17.19 -38.03 18.99
N GLN A 175 -18.38 -37.46 19.15
CA GLN A 175 -18.57 -36.06 19.57
C GLN A 175 -17.87 -35.78 20.91
N ARG A 176 -18.08 -36.67 21.90
CA ARG A 176 -17.45 -36.59 23.22
C ARG A 176 -15.92 -36.76 23.19
N TYR A 177 -15.37 -37.45 22.20
CA TYR A 177 -13.92 -37.61 22.01
C TYR A 177 -13.29 -36.41 21.29
N LEU A 178 -14.04 -35.76 20.40
CA LEU A 178 -13.57 -34.62 19.61
C LEU A 178 -13.88 -33.26 20.23
N GLY A 179 -14.54 -33.22 21.40
CA GLY A 179 -14.91 -31.96 22.08
C GLY A 179 -15.96 -31.15 21.33
N ILE A 180 -16.74 -31.78 20.45
CA ILE A 180 -17.78 -31.10 19.66
C ILE A 180 -19.12 -31.36 20.37
N GLY A 181 -19.67 -30.34 21.04
CA GLY A 181 -20.98 -30.37 21.69
C GLY A 181 -20.97 -30.42 23.22
N GLN A 182 -20.14 -29.60 23.88
CA GLN A 182 -20.34 -29.27 25.29
C GLN A 182 -21.02 -27.90 25.38
N ASP A 183 -22.35 -27.92 25.42
CA ASP A 183 -23.09 -26.87 26.11
C ASP A 183 -23.37 -27.42 27.50
N GLU A 184 -22.70 -26.85 28.50
CA GLU A 184 -22.97 -27.12 29.90
C GLU A 184 -24.25 -26.37 30.30
N GLU A 185 -25.24 -27.12 30.74
CA GLU A 185 -26.50 -26.61 31.30
C GLU A 185 -26.21 -25.71 32.51
N GLY A 186 -26.32 -24.40 32.31
CA GLY A 186 -26.33 -23.36 33.34
C GLY A 186 -27.73 -22.75 33.50
N GLU A 187 -28.35 -22.98 34.65
CA GLU A 187 -29.69 -22.48 35.00
C GLU A 187 -29.72 -20.96 35.18
N GLN A 188 -29.92 -20.16 34.11
CA GLN A 188 -30.58 -18.85 34.20
C GLN A 188 -31.02 -18.20 32.87
N GLU A 189 -31.60 -18.95 31.94
CA GLU A 189 -32.30 -18.38 30.77
C GLU A 189 -33.67 -19.05 30.59
N ASP A 190 -34.73 -18.50 31.18
CA ASP A 190 -36.08 -19.10 31.05
C ASP A 190 -37.18 -18.05 30.77
N VAL A 191 -36.80 -16.93 30.16
CA VAL A 191 -37.77 -15.88 29.73
C VAL A 191 -37.60 -15.48 28.26
N LEU A 192 -36.40 -15.60 27.67
CA LEU A 192 -36.14 -15.26 26.26
C LEU A 192 -36.39 -16.44 25.30
N GLU A 193 -36.04 -17.66 25.68
CA GLU A 193 -36.18 -18.84 24.81
C GLU A 193 -37.65 -19.22 24.54
N LEU A 194 -38.51 -19.08 25.56
CA LEU A 194 -39.97 -19.25 25.47
C LEU A 194 -40.66 -18.16 24.63
N ALA A 195 -40.10 -16.95 24.57
CA ALA A 195 -40.58 -15.87 23.72
C ALA A 195 -40.13 -16.06 22.26
N ALA A 196 -38.90 -16.52 22.04
CA ALA A 196 -38.34 -16.79 20.71
C ALA A 196 -39.07 -17.94 19.98
N THR A 197 -39.41 -19.03 20.67
CA THR A 197 -40.16 -20.16 20.06
C THR A 197 -41.64 -19.83 19.75
N GLN A 198 -42.31 -19.02 20.57
CA GLN A 198 -43.67 -18.56 20.26
C GLN A 198 -43.69 -17.49 19.15
N ASN A 199 -42.72 -16.58 19.14
CA ASN A 199 -42.59 -15.58 18.09
C ASN A 199 -42.22 -16.23 16.74
N SER A 200 -41.31 -17.21 16.69
CA SER A 200 -40.93 -17.92 15.46
C SER A 200 -42.13 -18.58 14.74
N LEU A 201 -43.06 -19.20 15.49
CA LEU A 201 -44.28 -19.80 14.92
C LEU A 201 -45.29 -18.77 14.40
N ILE A 202 -45.43 -17.63 15.09
CA ILE A 202 -46.28 -16.51 14.67
C ILE A 202 -45.68 -15.84 13.43
N ASP A 203 -44.35 -15.71 13.38
CA ASP A 203 -43.62 -15.07 12.29
C ASP A 203 -43.63 -15.93 11.02
N ALA A 204 -43.49 -17.25 11.16
CA ALA A 204 -43.68 -18.21 10.08
C ALA A 204 -45.09 -18.10 9.47
N GLN A 205 -46.12 -18.02 10.33
CA GLN A 205 -47.50 -17.92 9.87
C GLN A 205 -47.77 -16.57 9.19
N MET A 206 -47.27 -15.47 9.75
CA MET A 206 -47.34 -14.14 9.16
C MET A 206 -46.67 -14.11 7.78
N PHE A 207 -45.49 -14.73 7.68
CA PHE A 207 -44.73 -14.80 6.44
C PHE A 207 -45.52 -15.54 5.35
N VAL A 208 -45.99 -16.75 5.65
CA VAL A 208 -46.72 -17.60 4.69
C VAL A 208 -48.06 -16.99 4.29
N ASP A 209 -48.82 -16.44 5.23
CA ASP A 209 -50.18 -15.96 4.96
C ASP A 209 -50.22 -14.57 4.32
N HIS A 210 -49.24 -13.71 4.58
CA HIS A 210 -49.32 -12.29 4.24
C HIS A 210 -48.10 -11.74 3.49
N ILE A 211 -46.88 -12.12 3.89
CA ILE A 211 -45.65 -11.56 3.31
C ILE A 211 -45.30 -12.21 1.99
N GLN A 212 -45.18 -13.54 1.96
CA GLN A 212 -44.81 -14.33 0.78
C GLN A 212 -45.79 -14.08 -0.39
N PRO A 213 -47.12 -14.01 -0.22
CA PRO A 213 -48.03 -13.66 -1.31
C PRO A 213 -47.83 -12.23 -1.82
N THR A 214 -47.52 -11.28 -0.93
CA THR A 214 -47.24 -9.89 -1.29
C THR A 214 -45.95 -9.78 -2.11
N MET A 215 -44.89 -10.46 -1.68
CA MET A 215 -43.63 -10.51 -2.43
C MET A 215 -43.75 -11.26 -3.76
N ALA A 216 -44.52 -12.34 -3.83
CA ALA A 216 -44.80 -13.04 -5.07
C ALA A 216 -45.50 -12.14 -6.10
N LYS A 217 -46.41 -11.29 -5.64
CA LYS A 217 -47.17 -10.38 -6.49
C LYS A 217 -46.35 -9.20 -7.00
N TYR A 218 -45.50 -8.60 -6.15
CA TYR A 218 -44.84 -7.33 -6.45
C TYR A 218 -43.33 -7.45 -6.73
N CYS A 219 -42.65 -8.47 -6.21
CA CYS A 219 -41.18 -8.55 -6.20
C CYS A 219 -40.62 -9.69 -7.09
N TYR A 220 -41.17 -10.91 -7.00
CA TYR A 220 -40.58 -12.11 -7.64
C TYR A 220 -40.54 -12.05 -9.17
N GLY A 221 -41.42 -11.26 -9.81
CA GLY A 221 -41.36 -11.05 -11.25
C GLY A 221 -40.08 -10.35 -11.75
N CYS A 222 -39.30 -9.73 -10.86
CA CYS A 222 -38.01 -9.12 -11.17
C CYS A 222 -36.83 -9.69 -10.37
N HIS A 223 -37.11 -10.40 -9.27
CA HIS A 223 -36.12 -11.00 -8.35
C HIS A 223 -36.50 -12.46 -8.04
N GLY A 224 -36.82 -13.25 -9.06
CA GLY A 224 -37.20 -14.66 -8.95
C GLY A 224 -36.29 -15.54 -9.82
N GLU A 225 -36.58 -16.84 -9.91
CA GLU A 225 -35.78 -17.80 -10.67
C GLU A 225 -35.47 -17.36 -12.11
N ASP A 226 -36.48 -16.85 -12.82
CA ASP A 226 -36.37 -16.44 -14.23
C ASP A 226 -35.61 -15.11 -14.44
N LYS A 227 -35.57 -14.26 -13.41
CA LYS A 227 -35.02 -12.90 -13.52
C LYS A 227 -34.50 -12.41 -12.17
N GLN A 228 -33.22 -12.09 -12.12
CA GLN A 228 -32.49 -11.65 -10.92
C GLN A 228 -31.91 -10.27 -11.18
N LYS A 229 -32.77 -9.24 -11.17
CA LYS A 229 -32.29 -7.86 -11.34
C LYS A 229 -31.40 -7.49 -10.16
N GLY A 230 -30.27 -6.84 -10.44
CA GLY A 230 -29.31 -6.48 -9.40
C GLY A 230 -28.61 -7.67 -8.75
N ASP A 231 -28.63 -8.86 -9.39
CA ASP A 231 -28.05 -10.10 -8.87
C ASP A 231 -28.70 -10.60 -7.56
N VAL A 232 -29.95 -10.20 -7.31
CA VAL A 232 -30.72 -10.58 -6.11
C VAL A 232 -31.87 -11.50 -6.47
N ARG A 233 -32.02 -12.60 -5.71
CA ARG A 233 -33.11 -13.57 -5.78
C ARG A 233 -33.86 -13.63 -4.45
N LEU A 234 -35.14 -13.23 -4.44
CA LEU A 234 -35.94 -13.06 -3.23
C LEU A 234 -36.84 -14.26 -2.89
N ASP A 235 -37.18 -15.11 -3.87
CA ASP A 235 -38.06 -16.27 -3.67
C ASP A 235 -37.41 -17.41 -2.87
N GLY A 236 -36.09 -17.35 -2.67
CA GLY A 236 -35.32 -18.33 -1.92
C GLY A 236 -34.74 -17.82 -0.60
N LEU A 237 -35.07 -16.59 -0.18
CA LEU A 237 -34.61 -16.08 1.12
C LEU A 237 -35.30 -16.83 2.25
N ASP A 238 -34.53 -17.22 3.26
CA ASP A 238 -35.06 -17.78 4.50
C ASP A 238 -35.83 -16.71 5.28
N TRP A 239 -37.06 -17.00 5.66
CA TRP A 239 -37.92 -16.07 6.38
C TRP A 239 -37.51 -15.93 7.86
N ASP A 240 -36.85 -16.96 8.40
CA ASP A 240 -36.35 -16.94 9.78
C ASP A 240 -35.10 -16.06 9.83
N MET A 241 -35.26 -14.79 10.18
CA MET A 241 -34.13 -13.85 10.25
C MET A 241 -33.25 -14.08 11.49
N VAL A 242 -33.76 -14.79 12.50
CA VAL A 242 -33.06 -15.03 13.76
C VAL A 242 -32.04 -16.15 13.56
N HIS A 243 -32.49 -17.29 13.05
CA HIS A 243 -31.65 -18.48 12.88
C HIS A 243 -31.18 -18.70 11.44
N GLY A 244 -31.83 -18.06 10.46
CA GLY A 244 -31.48 -18.16 9.04
C GLY A 244 -30.35 -17.21 8.62
N PRO A 245 -29.66 -17.50 7.50
CA PRO A 245 -28.51 -16.73 7.05
C PRO A 245 -28.87 -15.39 6.39
N ASP A 246 -30.13 -15.21 5.99
CA ASP A 246 -30.55 -14.17 5.03
C ASP A 246 -30.99 -12.83 5.65
N ALA A 247 -30.79 -12.61 6.94
CA ALA A 247 -31.19 -11.38 7.63
C ALA A 247 -30.63 -10.10 6.96
N GLU A 248 -29.37 -10.14 6.52
CA GLU A 248 -28.71 -9.02 5.83
C GLU A 248 -29.36 -8.71 4.47
N SER A 249 -29.78 -9.76 3.75
CA SER A 249 -30.55 -9.65 2.51
C SER A 249 -31.93 -9.01 2.78
N TRP A 250 -32.58 -9.38 3.88
CA TRP A 250 -33.85 -8.78 4.30
C TRP A 250 -33.71 -7.31 4.69
N ARG A 251 -32.64 -6.92 5.38
CA ARG A 251 -32.32 -5.51 5.64
C ARG A 251 -32.19 -4.74 4.33
N SER A 252 -31.43 -5.26 3.38
CA SER A 252 -31.27 -4.64 2.05
C SER A 252 -32.61 -4.46 1.33
N VAL A 253 -33.52 -5.44 1.44
CA VAL A 253 -34.88 -5.35 0.88
C VAL A 253 -35.69 -4.25 1.57
N LEU A 254 -35.64 -4.19 2.90
CA LEU A 254 -36.33 -3.17 3.70
C LEU A 254 -35.85 -1.76 3.31
N ASP A 255 -34.54 -1.56 3.14
CA ASP A 255 -33.95 -0.28 2.72
C ASP A 255 -34.46 0.15 1.34
N MET A 256 -34.55 -0.77 0.39
CA MET A 256 -35.09 -0.49 -0.95
C MET A 256 -36.60 -0.16 -0.94
N ILE A 257 -37.35 -0.71 0.02
CA ILE A 257 -38.78 -0.41 0.21
C ILE A 257 -38.95 0.97 0.87
N ASN A 258 -38.17 1.25 1.91
CA ASN A 258 -38.20 2.49 2.69
C ASN A 258 -37.75 3.70 1.86
N SER A 259 -36.72 3.52 1.03
CA SER A 259 -36.29 4.52 0.05
C SER A 259 -37.30 4.75 -1.09
N GLY A 260 -38.32 3.88 -1.19
CA GLY A 260 -39.35 3.95 -2.24
C GLY A 260 -38.82 3.58 -3.62
N GLU A 261 -37.62 2.99 -3.72
CA GLU A 261 -37.04 2.54 -4.98
C GLU A 261 -37.69 1.26 -5.49
N MET A 262 -38.13 0.39 -4.57
CA MET A 262 -38.79 -0.87 -4.88
C MET A 262 -40.21 -0.95 -4.29
N PRO A 263 -41.19 -1.44 -5.08
CA PRO A 263 -41.13 -1.73 -6.51
C PRO A 263 -40.97 -0.44 -7.36
N PRO A 264 -40.37 -0.50 -8.57
CA PRO A 264 -40.17 0.70 -9.41
C PRO A 264 -41.49 1.34 -9.85
N LYS A 265 -41.50 2.66 -10.10
CA LYS A 265 -42.70 3.44 -10.49
C LYS A 265 -43.52 2.85 -11.66
N GLY A 266 -42.87 2.10 -12.57
CA GLY A 266 -43.51 1.43 -13.71
C GLY A 266 -44.06 0.03 -13.44
N LYS A 267 -44.00 -0.46 -12.19
CA LYS A 267 -44.50 -1.76 -11.74
C LYS A 267 -45.66 -1.61 -10.77
N SER A 268 -46.43 -2.67 -10.61
CA SER A 268 -47.52 -2.74 -9.64
C SER A 268 -47.00 -2.44 -8.24
N GLN A 269 -47.65 -1.50 -7.55
CA GLN A 269 -47.28 -1.08 -6.21
C GLN A 269 -48.16 -1.76 -5.17
N PRO A 270 -47.62 -2.12 -3.99
CA PRO A 270 -48.43 -2.52 -2.84
C PRO A 270 -49.31 -1.35 -2.40
N ASN A 271 -50.52 -1.66 -1.91
CA ASN A 271 -51.34 -0.65 -1.23
C ASN A 271 -50.76 -0.30 0.16
N GLU A 272 -51.29 0.74 0.80
CA GLU A 272 -50.74 1.25 2.07
C GLU A 272 -50.72 0.20 3.18
N ASP A 273 -51.78 -0.61 3.29
CA ASP A 273 -51.88 -1.70 4.30
C ASP A 273 -50.94 -2.88 3.99
N GLU A 274 -50.75 -3.23 2.71
CA GLU A 274 -49.80 -4.27 2.27
C GLU A 274 -48.36 -3.81 2.51
N ARG A 275 -48.03 -2.56 2.17
CA ARG A 275 -46.71 -1.98 2.37
C ARG A 275 -46.38 -1.88 3.86
N ARG A 276 -47.31 -1.36 4.66
CA ARG A 276 -47.13 -1.24 6.10
C ARG A 276 -46.88 -2.60 6.74
N ARG A 277 -47.69 -3.61 6.43
CA ARG A 277 -47.48 -4.97 6.97
C ARG A 277 -46.12 -5.56 6.58
N LEU A 278 -45.68 -5.33 5.34
CA LEU A 278 -44.36 -5.79 4.88
C LEU A 278 -43.23 -5.13 5.66
N VAL A 279 -43.30 -3.82 5.84
CA VAL A 279 -42.29 -3.02 6.57
C VAL A 279 -42.31 -3.35 8.07
N ASP A 280 -43.49 -3.39 8.69
CA ASP A 280 -43.65 -3.69 10.13
C ASP A 280 -43.09 -5.08 10.44
N TRP A 281 -43.40 -6.11 9.63
CA TRP A 281 -42.84 -7.45 9.76
C TRP A 281 -41.32 -7.47 9.65
N MET A 282 -40.75 -6.94 8.56
CA MET A 282 -39.28 -6.90 8.39
C MET A 282 -38.60 -6.17 9.54
N THR A 283 -39.16 -5.04 9.99
CA THR A 283 -38.60 -4.22 11.06
C THR A 283 -38.59 -4.97 12.39
N GLU A 284 -39.71 -5.61 12.75
CA GLU A 284 -39.81 -6.38 14.00
C GLU A 284 -38.93 -7.63 13.98
N SER A 285 -38.95 -8.41 12.89
CA SER A 285 -38.13 -9.63 12.75
C SER A 285 -36.63 -9.30 12.73
N LEU A 286 -36.21 -8.24 12.03
CA LEU A 286 -34.81 -7.79 12.06
C LEU A 286 -34.39 -7.29 13.44
N ALA A 287 -35.27 -6.59 14.17
CA ALA A 287 -34.95 -6.13 15.53
C ALA A 287 -34.75 -7.30 16.51
N ILE A 288 -35.55 -8.38 16.38
CA ILE A 288 -35.38 -9.60 17.17
C ILE A 288 -34.08 -10.31 16.76
N ALA A 289 -33.85 -10.49 15.46
CA ALA A 289 -32.64 -11.10 14.93
C ALA A 289 -31.38 -10.33 15.34
N ALA A 290 -31.42 -9.00 15.36
CA ALA A 290 -30.31 -8.15 15.75
C ALA A 290 -29.93 -8.35 17.22
N LYS A 291 -30.93 -8.58 18.09
CA LYS A 291 -30.68 -8.88 19.51
C LYS A 291 -30.09 -10.27 19.70
N ALA A 292 -30.63 -11.27 19.00
CA ALA A 292 -30.14 -12.64 19.07
C ALA A 292 -28.71 -12.77 18.52
N ARG A 293 -28.41 -12.11 17.38
CA ARG A 293 -27.05 -12.12 16.81
C ARG A 293 -26.04 -11.34 17.65
N ARG A 294 -26.44 -10.22 18.27
CA ARG A 294 -25.55 -9.50 19.21
C ARG A 294 -25.10 -10.37 20.38
N SER A 295 -25.98 -11.22 20.93
CA SER A 295 -25.59 -12.17 21.98
C SER A 295 -24.71 -13.32 21.49
N GLU A 296 -24.70 -13.61 20.18
CA GLU A 296 -23.87 -14.64 19.56
C GLU A 296 -22.56 -14.11 18.95
N ASP A 297 -22.44 -12.79 18.81
CA ASP A 297 -21.25 -12.13 18.26
C ASP A 297 -20.07 -12.36 19.19
N LYS A 298 -19.24 -13.34 18.82
CA LYS A 298 -17.99 -13.65 19.51
C LYS A 298 -16.95 -12.57 19.23
N PRO A 299 -16.08 -12.27 20.20
CA PRO A 299 -14.94 -11.40 19.98
C PRO A 299 -14.15 -11.78 18.74
N ALA A 300 -13.85 -10.78 17.93
CA ALA A 300 -13.24 -10.98 16.62
C ALA A 300 -11.80 -11.49 16.78
N PHE A 301 -11.60 -12.81 16.60
CA PHE A 301 -10.27 -13.42 16.55
C PHE A 301 -9.55 -12.96 15.27
N ARG A 302 -8.63 -12.00 15.41
CA ARG A 302 -7.88 -11.45 14.26
C ARG A 302 -6.39 -11.40 14.52
N ARG A 303 -5.60 -11.67 13.48
CA ARG A 303 -4.15 -11.41 13.56
C ARG A 303 -3.88 -9.91 13.62
N LEU A 304 -2.70 -9.55 14.09
CA LEU A 304 -2.16 -8.22 13.91
C LEU A 304 -1.96 -7.93 12.41
N THR A 305 -2.30 -6.70 12.00
CA THR A 305 -1.90 -6.21 10.67
C THR A 305 -0.38 -6.14 10.57
N ARG A 306 0.16 -6.07 9.36
CA ARG A 306 1.60 -5.92 9.14
C ARG A 306 2.21 -4.75 9.93
N ALA A 307 1.48 -3.63 10.01
CA ALA A 307 1.91 -2.46 10.77
C ALA A 307 1.81 -2.67 12.29
N GLN A 308 0.70 -3.23 12.77
CA GLN A 308 0.52 -3.54 14.19
C GLN A 308 1.56 -4.53 14.69
N TYR A 309 1.89 -5.55 13.90
CA TYR A 309 2.94 -6.53 14.19
C TYR A 309 4.31 -5.84 14.32
N THR A 310 4.63 -4.95 13.37
CA THR A 310 5.87 -4.15 13.40
C THR A 310 5.93 -3.25 14.63
N HIS A 311 4.87 -2.51 14.95
CA HIS A 311 4.82 -1.70 16.17
C HIS A 311 4.95 -2.56 17.42
N SER A 312 4.34 -3.74 17.45
CA SER A 312 4.41 -4.67 18.58
C SER A 312 5.83 -5.16 18.82
N LEU A 313 6.55 -5.55 17.76
CA LEU A 313 7.98 -5.89 17.84
C LEU A 313 8.84 -4.70 18.28
N ASN A 314 8.56 -3.51 17.74
CA ASN A 314 9.36 -2.33 18.05
C ASN A 314 9.22 -1.88 19.51
N GLU A 315 8.01 -1.94 20.07
CA GLU A 315 7.76 -1.63 21.49
C GLU A 315 8.27 -2.75 22.42
N LEU A 316 8.25 -4.00 21.96
CA LEU A 316 8.77 -5.15 22.73
C LEU A 316 10.31 -5.17 22.78
N LEU A 317 10.97 -4.91 21.65
CA LEU A 317 12.42 -5.07 21.48
C LEU A 317 13.18 -3.75 21.52
N GLY A 318 12.52 -2.60 21.50
CA GLY A 318 13.16 -1.29 21.49
C GLY A 318 13.95 -1.00 20.20
N LEU A 319 13.56 -1.61 19.08
CA LEU A 319 14.19 -1.44 17.77
C LEU A 319 13.21 -0.72 16.83
N PRO A 320 13.55 0.44 16.25
CA PRO A 320 12.65 1.15 15.33
C PRO A 320 12.85 0.65 13.88
N ILE A 321 12.65 -0.65 13.63
CA ILE A 321 12.84 -1.29 12.32
C ILE A 321 11.48 -1.69 11.73
N ASP A 322 11.30 -1.55 10.42
CA ASP A 322 10.07 -1.99 9.73
C ASP A 322 10.13 -3.48 9.37
N PHE A 323 10.07 -4.34 10.38
CA PHE A 323 10.12 -5.80 10.24
C PHE A 323 8.97 -6.37 9.37
N GLY A 324 7.85 -5.66 9.29
CA GLY A 324 6.69 -6.07 8.51
C GLY A 324 6.90 -5.98 7.01
N GLN A 325 7.96 -5.35 6.49
CA GLN A 325 8.15 -5.18 5.04
C GLN A 325 8.14 -6.48 4.25
N THR A 326 8.62 -7.55 4.85
CA THR A 326 8.68 -8.90 4.29
C THR A 326 7.29 -9.57 4.20
N LEU A 327 6.33 -9.15 5.02
CA LEU A 327 4.97 -9.68 4.99
C LEU A 327 4.20 -9.17 3.76
N PRO A 328 3.35 -10.03 3.16
CA PRO A 328 2.47 -9.60 2.08
C PRO A 328 1.52 -8.48 2.56
N PRO A 329 1.07 -7.59 1.65
CA PRO A 329 0.07 -6.58 1.99
C PRO A 329 -1.22 -7.21 2.54
N ASP A 330 -1.78 -6.60 3.57
CA ASP A 330 -3.05 -7.00 4.16
C ASP A 330 -4.21 -6.71 3.19
N ALA A 331 -5.19 -7.62 3.11
CA ALA A 331 -6.39 -7.43 2.31
C ALA A 331 -7.29 -6.36 2.94
N LYS A 332 -8.05 -5.63 2.12
CA LYS A 332 -9.05 -4.66 2.58
C LYS A 332 -10.42 -5.32 2.63
N SER A 333 -11.17 -5.10 3.71
CA SER A 333 -12.57 -5.51 3.82
C SER A 333 -13.48 -4.76 2.84
N GLU A 334 -14.76 -5.12 2.80
CA GLU A 334 -15.78 -4.39 2.05
C GLU A 334 -15.83 -2.90 2.43
N MET A 335 -15.75 -2.61 3.74
CA MET A 335 -15.67 -1.24 4.26
C MET A 335 -14.33 -0.54 3.96
N GLY A 336 -13.31 -1.29 3.53
CA GLY A 336 -12.02 -0.78 3.04
C GLY A 336 -10.88 -0.82 4.04
N PHE A 337 -11.05 -1.50 5.19
CA PHE A 337 -10.07 -1.55 6.28
C PHE A 337 -9.25 -2.83 6.27
N THR A 338 -7.98 -2.73 6.64
CA THR A 338 -7.06 -3.88 6.69
C THR A 338 -7.07 -4.63 8.01
N ASN A 339 -7.59 -4.02 9.08
CA ASN A 339 -7.63 -4.61 10.41
C ASN A 339 -8.87 -5.51 10.65
N ASN A 340 -9.50 -6.01 9.58
CA ASN A 340 -10.74 -6.77 9.66
C ASN A 340 -10.49 -8.28 9.80
N ALA A 341 -11.10 -8.91 10.80
CA ALA A 341 -10.93 -10.31 11.16
C ALA A 341 -11.24 -11.30 10.02
N GLU A 342 -12.30 -11.09 9.25
CA GLU A 342 -12.71 -11.96 8.14
C GLU A 342 -11.63 -12.03 7.05
N THR A 343 -10.97 -10.89 6.80
CA THR A 343 -9.92 -10.77 5.77
C THR A 343 -8.53 -11.16 6.26
N LEU A 344 -8.31 -11.10 7.58
CA LEU A 344 -7.01 -11.30 8.22
C LEU A 344 -6.75 -12.77 8.57
N GLN A 345 -7.01 -13.67 7.64
CA GLN A 345 -6.69 -15.08 7.80
C GLN A 345 -5.17 -15.32 7.64
N ALA A 346 -4.61 -16.24 8.42
CA ALA A 346 -3.22 -16.66 8.28
C ALA A 346 -3.10 -17.84 7.30
N SER A 347 -2.14 -17.73 6.38
CA SER A 347 -1.73 -18.85 5.53
C SER A 347 -0.48 -19.53 6.10
N PRO A 348 -0.15 -20.77 5.70
CA PRO A 348 1.10 -21.42 6.13
C PRO A 348 2.35 -20.57 5.87
N LEU A 349 2.36 -19.82 4.75
CA LEU A 349 3.45 -18.92 4.40
C LEU A 349 3.61 -17.75 5.40
N HIS A 350 2.52 -17.28 6.01
CA HIS A 350 2.60 -16.27 7.05
C HIS A 350 3.37 -16.80 8.27
N ILE A 351 3.16 -18.05 8.67
CA ILE A 351 3.86 -18.65 9.82
C ILE A 351 5.37 -18.76 9.54
N GLU A 352 5.75 -19.14 8.32
CA GLU A 352 7.16 -19.16 7.90
C GLU A 352 7.79 -17.77 7.99
N TYR A 353 7.09 -16.73 7.50
CA TYR A 353 7.56 -15.35 7.60
C TYR A 353 7.63 -14.86 9.04
N TYR A 354 6.63 -15.14 9.89
CA TYR A 354 6.67 -14.74 11.29
C TYR A 354 7.87 -15.37 12.02
N GLN A 355 8.16 -16.64 11.75
CA GLN A 355 9.33 -17.30 12.32
C GLN A 355 10.64 -16.66 11.84
N GLN A 356 10.75 -16.39 10.53
CA GLN A 356 11.93 -15.72 9.96
C GLN A 356 12.13 -14.33 10.58
N ILE A 357 11.06 -13.53 10.65
CA ILE A 357 11.09 -12.18 11.19
C ILE A 357 11.39 -12.19 12.69
N ALA A 358 10.80 -13.11 13.47
CA ALA A 358 11.06 -13.23 14.90
C ALA A 358 12.54 -13.53 15.17
N ARG A 359 13.16 -14.43 14.40
CA ARG A 359 14.59 -14.73 14.47
C ARG A 359 15.42 -13.50 14.13
N GLU A 360 15.14 -12.86 13.00
CA GLU A 360 15.85 -11.65 12.56
C GLU A 360 15.75 -10.52 13.61
N ALA A 361 14.56 -10.28 14.15
CA ALA A 361 14.33 -9.24 15.14
C ALA A 361 15.09 -9.52 16.44
N LEU A 362 15.10 -10.77 16.91
CA LEU A 362 15.85 -11.17 18.11
C LEU A 362 17.37 -11.19 17.88
N ASP A 363 17.84 -11.59 16.69
CA ASP A 363 19.26 -11.51 16.32
C ASP A 363 19.76 -10.06 16.32
N LYS A 364 18.91 -9.10 15.94
CA LYS A 364 19.22 -7.67 16.02
C LYS A 364 19.09 -7.10 17.45
N ALA A 365 18.19 -7.66 18.26
CA ALA A 365 17.98 -7.19 19.64
C ALA A 365 19.05 -7.69 20.61
N ILE A 366 19.48 -8.95 20.46
CA ILE A 366 20.39 -9.67 21.35
C ILE A 366 21.82 -9.60 20.80
N VAL A 367 22.66 -8.81 21.46
CA VAL A 367 24.08 -8.69 21.12
C VAL A 367 24.98 -9.52 22.04
N PHE A 368 26.22 -9.75 21.61
CA PHE A 368 27.22 -10.54 22.34
C PHE A 368 28.58 -9.86 22.36
N GLY A 369 29.34 -10.09 23.43
CA GLY A 369 30.74 -9.69 23.53
C GLY A 369 30.97 -8.19 23.71
N ASP A 370 32.15 -7.72 23.32
CA ASP A 370 32.54 -6.32 23.37
C ASP A 370 31.80 -5.49 22.32
N GLN A 371 31.69 -4.18 22.58
CA GLN A 371 31.07 -3.25 21.64
C GLN A 371 31.78 -3.31 20.27
N PRO A 372 31.06 -3.48 19.15
CA PRO A 372 31.67 -3.50 17.84
C PRO A 372 32.37 -2.17 17.55
N GLU A 373 33.55 -2.25 16.92
CA GLU A 373 34.31 -1.06 16.55
C GLU A 373 33.54 -0.25 15.50
N ALA A 374 33.16 0.97 15.87
CA ALA A 374 32.44 1.88 14.98
C ALA A 374 33.37 2.44 13.90
N GLN A 375 33.01 2.21 12.64
CA GLN A 375 33.63 2.89 11.50
C GLN A 375 33.16 4.33 11.45
N ARG A 376 34.10 5.25 11.26
CA ARG A 376 33.84 6.69 11.21
C ARG A 376 34.58 7.30 10.03
N TRP A 377 33.82 7.98 9.17
CA TRP A 377 34.38 8.69 8.05
C TRP A 377 33.86 10.12 8.04
N ARG A 378 34.76 11.09 7.88
CA ARG A 378 34.42 12.51 7.74
C ARG A 378 34.91 13.01 6.40
N VAL A 379 34.00 13.63 5.66
CA VAL A 379 34.30 14.35 4.42
C VAL A 379 34.29 15.83 4.74
N ASN A 380 35.46 16.46 4.74
CA ASN A 380 35.58 17.92 4.86
C ASN A 380 35.58 18.56 3.48
N ILE A 381 34.95 19.73 3.36
CA ILE A 381 34.70 20.40 2.09
C ILE A 381 35.34 21.77 2.14
N ALA A 382 36.35 22.00 1.30
CA ALA A 382 36.97 23.31 1.16
C ALA A 382 37.72 23.40 -0.17
N LYS A 383 37.63 24.55 -0.83
CA LYS A 383 38.26 24.74 -2.13
C LYS A 383 39.78 24.50 -2.08
N ASN A 384 40.30 23.66 -2.97
CA ASN A 384 41.71 23.25 -3.04
C ASN A 384 42.26 22.53 -1.78
N SER A 385 41.42 22.03 -0.86
CA SER A 385 41.88 21.34 0.36
C SER A 385 42.37 19.91 0.10
N GLY A 386 41.98 19.29 -1.00
CA GLY A 386 42.17 17.86 -1.27
C GLY A 386 43.57 17.43 -1.72
N LYS A 387 44.53 18.36 -1.80
CA LYS A 387 45.88 18.05 -2.34
C LYS A 387 46.70 17.07 -1.49
N GLU A 388 46.42 16.96 -0.19
CA GLU A 388 47.16 16.08 0.73
C GLU A 388 46.39 14.78 1.06
N LEU A 389 45.06 14.81 1.10
CA LEU A 389 44.19 13.67 1.43
C LEU A 389 42.97 13.63 0.48
N PRO A 390 43.16 13.32 -0.82
CA PRO A 390 42.08 13.40 -1.80
C PRO A 390 41.02 12.32 -1.55
N GLY A 391 39.76 12.65 -1.85
CA GLY A 391 38.67 11.69 -1.97
C GLY A 391 38.50 11.16 -3.39
N ALA A 392 37.69 10.11 -3.55
CA ALA A 392 37.34 9.58 -4.86
C ALA A 392 36.43 10.53 -5.66
N GLN A 393 36.60 10.56 -6.98
CA GLN A 393 35.72 11.30 -7.88
C GLN A 393 34.89 10.34 -8.72
N PHE A 394 33.60 10.25 -8.43
CA PHE A 394 32.69 9.35 -9.15
C PHE A 394 31.85 10.10 -10.19
N GLY A 395 32.11 9.87 -11.47
CA GLY A 395 31.39 10.44 -12.61
C GLY A 395 30.07 9.73 -12.95
N GLY A 396 29.57 9.94 -14.17
CA GLY A 396 28.38 9.26 -14.73
C GLY A 396 27.37 10.21 -15.38
N TYR A 397 26.32 9.63 -15.98
CA TYR A 397 25.21 10.40 -16.58
C TYR A 397 24.53 11.28 -15.53
N GLN A 398 24.34 12.57 -15.84
CA GLN A 398 23.73 13.59 -14.97
C GLN A 398 24.36 13.74 -13.58
N SER A 399 25.54 13.15 -13.37
CA SER A 399 26.30 13.25 -12.14
C SER A 399 27.19 14.48 -12.19
N VAL A 400 27.19 15.22 -11.10
CA VAL A 400 28.00 16.42 -10.87
C VAL A 400 28.91 16.11 -9.69
N PRO A 401 30.05 15.45 -9.93
CA PRO A 401 31.01 15.15 -8.86
C PRO A 401 31.61 16.46 -8.32
N VAL A 402 31.85 16.50 -7.01
CA VAL A 402 32.74 17.50 -6.42
C VAL A 402 34.17 17.05 -6.70
N SER A 403 35.05 17.98 -7.09
CA SER A 403 36.44 17.66 -7.41
C SER A 403 37.14 17.05 -6.20
N SER A 404 37.98 16.04 -6.44
CA SER A 404 38.87 15.48 -5.42
C SER A 404 39.82 16.52 -4.82
N ASP A 405 40.12 17.61 -5.56
CA ASP A 405 40.93 18.72 -5.08
C ASP A 405 40.20 19.59 -4.05
N ASP A 406 38.87 19.50 -3.98
CA ASP A 406 38.00 20.35 -3.16
C ASP A 406 37.43 19.63 -1.92
N ILE A 407 37.85 18.38 -1.67
CA ILE A 407 37.40 17.56 -0.53
C ILE A 407 38.58 16.84 0.14
N THR A 408 38.48 16.60 1.44
CA THR A 408 39.34 15.65 2.14
C THR A 408 38.53 14.59 2.87
N VAL A 409 38.99 13.34 2.80
CA VAL A 409 38.33 12.20 3.48
C VAL A 409 39.20 11.74 4.64
N GLU A 410 38.67 11.83 5.86
CA GLU A 410 39.31 11.37 7.09
C GLU A 410 38.64 10.09 7.56
N VAL A 411 39.42 9.02 7.77
CA VAL A 411 38.98 7.84 8.53
C VAL A 411 39.35 8.10 9.99
N LEU A 412 38.38 8.04 10.89
CA LEU A 412 38.56 8.43 12.28
C LEU A 412 38.60 7.22 13.21
N ASP A 413 39.42 7.30 14.26
CA ASP A 413 39.46 6.33 15.34
C ASP A 413 38.26 6.47 16.30
N VAL A 414 38.23 5.64 17.34
CA VAL A 414 37.19 5.68 18.39
C VAL A 414 37.10 7.04 19.12
N ASN A 415 38.22 7.77 19.20
CA ASN A 415 38.34 9.09 19.81
C ASN A 415 38.01 10.23 18.83
N GLY A 416 37.69 9.92 17.57
CA GLY A 416 37.41 10.89 16.52
C GLY A 416 38.66 11.56 15.93
N GLN A 417 39.85 10.97 16.12
CA GLN A 417 41.11 11.44 15.56
C GLN A 417 41.40 10.78 14.20
N PRO A 418 41.96 11.51 13.21
CA PRO A 418 42.31 10.94 11.91
C PRO A 418 43.37 9.83 12.01
N MET A 419 43.11 8.72 11.31
CA MET A 419 44.02 7.58 11.17
C MET A 419 44.85 7.72 9.88
N ALA A 420 46.02 7.07 9.83
CA ALA A 420 46.91 7.05 8.66
C ALA A 420 47.46 5.64 8.37
N GLY A 421 47.71 5.33 7.09
CA GLY A 421 48.32 4.07 6.63
C GLY A 421 47.71 3.55 5.32
N GLU A 422 48.33 2.54 4.71
CA GLU A 422 47.94 1.98 3.40
C GLU A 422 46.47 1.47 3.37
N GLY A 423 45.99 0.93 4.49
CA GLY A 423 44.58 0.51 4.63
C GLY A 423 43.59 1.69 4.62
N VAL A 424 44.00 2.86 5.14
CA VAL A 424 43.18 4.08 5.17
C VAL A 424 43.06 4.69 3.78
N GLU A 425 44.16 4.72 3.02
CA GLU A 425 44.16 5.22 1.64
C GLU A 425 43.22 4.42 0.72
N ARG A 426 43.13 3.09 0.92
CA ARG A 426 42.16 2.24 0.19
C ARG A 426 40.71 2.59 0.47
N ILE A 427 40.38 3.05 1.69
CA ILE A 427 39.04 3.50 2.08
C ILE A 427 38.76 4.89 1.50
N GLN A 428 39.71 5.81 1.58
CA GLN A 428 39.58 7.17 1.04
C GLN A 428 39.27 7.17 -0.46
N ASN A 429 39.93 6.29 -1.22
CA ASN A 429 39.70 6.10 -2.66
C ASN A 429 38.35 5.45 -3.02
N LYS A 430 37.55 5.08 -2.03
CA LYS A 430 36.19 4.53 -2.19
C LYS A 430 35.08 5.49 -1.75
N ILE A 431 35.45 6.64 -1.18
CA ILE A 431 34.52 7.64 -0.67
C ILE A 431 34.66 8.91 -1.52
N GLY A 432 33.56 9.33 -2.11
CA GLY A 432 33.49 10.53 -2.92
C GLY A 432 32.35 11.44 -2.52
N LEU A 433 32.33 12.65 -3.07
CA LEU A 433 31.27 13.61 -2.86
C LEU A 433 30.71 14.06 -4.20
N GLY A 434 29.39 14.14 -4.31
CA GLY A 434 28.76 14.56 -5.55
C GLY A 434 27.29 14.85 -5.39
N MET A 435 26.65 15.08 -6.53
CA MET A 435 25.21 15.24 -6.64
C MET A 435 24.74 14.74 -8.00
N ARG A 436 23.46 14.37 -8.14
CA ARG A 436 22.89 13.87 -9.41
C ARG A 436 21.67 14.71 -9.77
N GLY A 437 21.61 15.21 -11.00
CA GLY A 437 20.50 16.05 -11.45
C GLY A 437 20.55 17.50 -11.00
N SER A 438 21.64 17.94 -10.37
CA SER A 438 21.76 19.30 -9.85
C SER A 438 22.29 20.29 -10.89
N GLY A 439 21.69 21.48 -10.96
CA GLY A 439 22.23 22.59 -11.75
C GLY A 439 23.55 23.13 -11.16
N SER A 440 24.51 23.50 -12.02
CA SER A 440 25.83 24.04 -11.60
C SER A 440 25.75 25.41 -10.91
N ASP A 441 24.66 26.14 -11.13
CA ASP A 441 24.31 27.41 -10.50
C ASP A 441 23.55 27.23 -9.17
N ARG A 442 23.20 25.98 -8.80
CA ARG A 442 22.47 25.65 -7.57
C ARG A 442 23.37 25.36 -6.37
N PHE A 443 24.69 25.37 -6.57
CA PHE A 443 25.66 25.22 -5.49
C PHE A 443 27.00 25.91 -5.81
N SER A 444 27.82 26.13 -4.79
CA SER A 444 29.19 26.61 -4.98
C SER A 444 30.14 26.16 -3.89
N VAL A 445 31.24 25.53 -4.30
CA VAL A 445 32.38 25.27 -3.40
C VAL A 445 33.12 26.58 -3.14
N THR A 446 33.32 26.88 -1.86
CA THR A 446 34.01 28.05 -1.32
C THR A 446 35.25 27.61 -0.54
N GLU A 447 36.06 28.56 -0.07
CA GLU A 447 37.23 28.26 0.77
C GLU A 447 36.87 27.61 2.11
N LYS A 448 35.62 27.74 2.57
CA LYS A 448 35.18 27.27 3.89
C LYS A 448 34.21 26.07 3.85
N GLY A 449 33.65 25.74 2.69
CA GLY A 449 32.53 24.80 2.58
C GLY A 449 31.84 24.84 1.23
N ILE A 450 30.78 24.06 1.05
CA ILE A 450 29.90 24.11 -0.11
C ILE A 450 28.59 24.84 0.25
N ASN A 451 28.29 25.89 -0.50
CA ASN A 451 27.04 26.62 -0.39
C ASN A 451 25.97 25.93 -1.27
N LEU A 452 24.83 25.59 -0.68
CA LEU A 452 23.68 24.94 -1.31
C LEU A 452 22.49 25.89 -1.29
N TYR A 453 21.98 26.25 -2.47
CA TYR A 453 20.73 27.01 -2.57
C TYR A 453 19.52 26.13 -2.23
N GLY A 454 18.37 26.73 -1.90
CA GLY A 454 17.12 26.02 -1.62
C GLY A 454 16.81 25.01 -2.72
N ALA A 455 16.35 23.80 -2.43
CA ALA A 455 16.30 22.79 -3.46
C ALA A 455 15.12 23.01 -4.44
N LEU A 456 15.34 22.74 -5.72
CA LEU A 456 14.28 22.64 -6.72
C LEU A 456 13.71 21.22 -6.69
N PRO A 457 12.40 21.05 -6.47
CA PRO A 457 11.77 19.75 -6.65
C PRO A 457 12.07 19.17 -8.03
N HIS A 458 12.35 17.87 -8.08
CA HIS A 458 12.54 17.17 -9.35
C HIS A 458 11.25 17.22 -10.18
N ARG A 459 11.40 17.57 -11.46
CA ARG A 459 10.29 17.50 -12.43
C ARG A 459 10.22 16.10 -13.01
N GLU A 460 9.09 15.44 -12.82
CA GLU A 460 8.87 14.08 -13.32
C GLU A 460 8.96 14.04 -14.86
N ARG A 461 9.68 13.04 -15.40
CA ARG A 461 9.82 12.78 -16.85
C ARG A 461 9.63 11.28 -17.13
N ARG A 462 9.26 10.92 -18.36
CA ARG A 462 9.23 9.52 -18.84
C ARG A 462 10.54 9.22 -19.59
N PRO A 463 11.18 8.03 -19.46
CA PRO A 463 10.97 6.93 -18.49
C PRO A 463 11.66 7.20 -17.13
N LYS A 464 11.40 6.32 -16.14
CA LYS A 464 11.62 6.38 -14.66
C LYS A 464 13.03 6.73 -14.13
N SER A 465 13.82 7.53 -14.83
CA SER A 465 15.10 8.05 -14.32
C SER A 465 14.89 9.09 -13.22
N TRP A 466 14.84 8.64 -11.96
CA TRP A 466 14.59 9.53 -10.82
C TRP A 466 15.86 10.22 -10.33
N GLN A 467 15.68 11.46 -9.87
CA GLN A 467 16.71 12.25 -9.25
C GLN A 467 16.18 12.88 -7.96
N GLY A 468 17.07 13.10 -6.99
CA GLY A 468 16.77 13.95 -5.84
C GLY A 468 16.55 15.41 -6.25
N PRO A 469 16.05 16.25 -5.32
CA PRO A 469 15.85 17.67 -5.59
C PRO A 469 17.20 18.37 -5.84
N SER A 470 17.22 19.47 -6.59
CA SER A 470 18.45 20.14 -7.03
C SER A 470 18.74 21.39 -6.17
N PRO A 471 19.81 21.43 -5.34
CA PRO A 471 20.89 20.44 -5.24
C PRO A 471 20.64 19.34 -4.19
N ASN A 472 21.16 18.13 -4.45
CA ASN A 472 21.20 16.99 -3.52
C ASN A 472 22.64 16.57 -3.20
N LEU A 473 23.24 17.13 -2.16
CA LEU A 473 24.62 16.81 -1.78
C LEU A 473 24.68 15.41 -1.14
N LYS A 474 25.57 14.54 -1.60
CA LYS A 474 25.72 13.18 -1.06
C LYS A 474 27.15 12.70 -1.03
N ILE A 475 27.46 11.94 0.02
CA ILE A 475 28.59 11.03 0.08
C ILE A 475 28.23 9.82 -0.78
N LEU A 476 29.19 9.41 -1.62
CA LEU A 476 29.13 8.21 -2.45
C LEU A 476 30.11 7.21 -1.85
N ILE A 477 29.60 6.07 -1.38
CA ILE A 477 30.38 5.02 -0.72
C ILE A 477 30.37 3.80 -1.63
N LYS A 478 31.53 3.48 -2.21
CA LYS A 478 31.68 2.37 -3.15
C LYS A 478 32.28 1.13 -2.47
N ASP A 479 31.63 -0.02 -2.62
CA ASP A 479 32.12 -1.35 -2.17
C ASP A 479 32.39 -1.55 -0.66
N ILE A 480 32.26 -0.53 0.19
CA ILE A 480 32.59 -0.58 1.64
C ILE A 480 31.45 0.00 2.50
N PHE A 481 30.23 -0.09 2.02
CA PHE A 481 29.06 0.43 2.73
C PHE A 481 28.56 -0.57 3.78
N PRO A 482 28.02 -0.09 4.91
CA PRO A 482 27.26 -0.93 5.83
C PRO A 482 25.94 -1.38 5.19
N GLU A 483 25.53 -2.62 5.45
CA GLU A 483 24.25 -3.16 4.96
C GLU A 483 23.15 -3.06 6.03
N GLU A 484 23.52 -3.05 7.31
CA GLU A 484 22.59 -3.10 8.43
C GLU A 484 23.09 -2.32 9.66
N GLY A 485 22.20 -2.12 10.63
CA GLY A 485 22.51 -1.55 11.94
C GLY A 485 22.27 -0.04 12.07
N PRO A 486 22.33 0.47 13.31
CA PRO A 486 22.10 1.87 13.60
C PRO A 486 23.28 2.72 13.12
N PHE A 487 23.00 3.90 12.59
CA PHE A 487 24.01 4.85 12.18
C PHE A 487 23.68 6.27 12.64
N VAL A 488 24.73 7.08 12.72
CA VAL A 488 24.63 8.51 12.99
C VAL A 488 25.29 9.26 11.84
N PHE A 489 24.53 10.18 11.24
CA PHE A 489 24.98 11.09 10.21
C PHE A 489 25.04 12.52 10.75
N ARG A 490 26.24 13.10 10.80
CA ARG A 490 26.47 14.46 11.29
C ARG A 490 26.79 15.40 10.14
N VAL A 491 26.14 16.56 10.19
CA VAL A 491 26.31 17.62 9.21
C VAL A 491 26.79 18.87 9.93
N LYS A 492 27.99 19.34 9.63
CA LYS A 492 28.47 20.63 10.13
C LYS A 492 28.06 21.73 9.17
N ALA A 493 27.12 22.59 9.58
CA ALA A 493 26.51 23.57 8.69
C ALA A 493 26.26 24.93 9.35
N SER A 494 26.14 25.97 8.53
CA SER A 494 25.70 27.32 8.91
C SER A 494 24.82 27.92 7.82
N ARG A 495 24.21 29.07 8.10
CA ARG A 495 23.56 29.89 7.06
C ARG A 495 24.60 30.29 6.01
N GLY A 496 24.27 30.09 4.75
CA GLY A 496 25.11 30.44 3.61
C GLY A 496 24.91 31.88 3.13
N GLU A 497 25.70 32.27 2.14
CA GLU A 497 25.66 33.61 1.55
C GLU A 497 25.04 33.57 0.15
N ILE A 498 24.20 34.54 -0.18
CA ILE A 498 23.69 34.73 -1.55
C ILE A 498 24.79 35.40 -2.36
N THR A 499 25.50 34.61 -3.16
CA THR A 499 26.63 35.11 -3.97
C THR A 499 26.15 35.76 -5.27
N PRO A 500 26.88 36.77 -5.81
CA PRO A 500 26.55 37.36 -7.10
C PRO A 500 26.65 36.35 -8.25
N ALA A 501 25.83 36.51 -9.29
CA ALA A 501 25.71 35.59 -10.42
C ALA A 501 26.99 35.40 -11.27
N ALA A 502 28.04 36.21 -11.06
CA ALA A 502 29.29 36.19 -11.83
C ALA A 502 30.28 35.10 -11.37
N LYS A 503 29.80 33.84 -11.28
CA LYS A 503 30.64 32.68 -10.97
C LYS A 503 31.01 31.98 -12.28
N GLU A 504 32.31 31.67 -12.43
CA GLU A 504 32.83 30.92 -13.58
C GLU A 504 32.09 29.59 -13.78
N GLY A 505 31.66 29.31 -15.01
CA GLY A 505 30.85 28.13 -15.37
C GLY A 505 29.47 28.45 -15.93
N PHE A 506 28.64 27.43 -16.07
CA PHE A 506 27.31 27.52 -16.67
C PHE A 506 26.28 28.18 -15.72
N VAL A 507 25.49 29.08 -16.28
CA VAL A 507 24.36 29.76 -15.66
C VAL A 507 23.13 29.55 -16.55
N THR A 508 22.05 29.04 -15.95
CA THR A 508 20.82 28.68 -16.69
C THR A 508 20.22 29.90 -17.41
N LEU A 509 19.89 29.78 -18.70
CA LEU A 509 19.19 30.83 -19.45
C LEU A 509 17.78 31.04 -18.88
N ARG A 510 17.39 32.32 -18.74
CA ARG A 510 16.03 32.68 -18.30
C ARG A 510 15.06 32.81 -19.49
N ASN A 511 15.56 33.27 -20.63
CA ASN A 511 14.85 33.32 -21.91
C ASN A 511 15.74 32.65 -22.99
N PRO A 512 15.39 31.46 -23.48
CA PRO A 512 16.19 30.75 -24.48
C PRO A 512 15.90 31.29 -25.87
N GLU A 513 16.56 32.39 -26.24
CA GLU A 513 16.58 32.92 -27.61
C GLU A 513 18.03 33.02 -28.09
N PRO A 514 18.39 32.50 -29.28
CA PRO A 514 19.74 32.58 -29.80
C PRO A 514 20.26 34.02 -29.91
N ALA A 515 21.53 34.24 -29.56
CA ALA A 515 22.12 35.56 -29.65
C ALA A 515 22.46 35.89 -31.10
N ALA A 516 22.24 37.15 -31.51
CA ALA A 516 22.74 37.62 -32.79
C ALA A 516 24.27 37.57 -32.81
N VAL A 517 24.85 36.90 -33.81
CA VAL A 517 26.31 36.79 -33.96
C VAL A 517 26.92 38.17 -34.17
N ARG A 518 28.00 38.44 -33.43
CA ARG A 518 28.76 39.70 -33.45
C ARG A 518 30.20 39.45 -33.88
N GLU A 519 30.92 40.50 -34.28
CA GLU A 519 32.35 40.40 -34.64
C GLU A 519 33.23 39.87 -33.48
N ASP A 520 32.82 40.11 -32.22
CA ASP A 520 33.50 39.62 -31.02
C ASP A 520 33.00 38.25 -30.52
N SER A 521 32.15 37.58 -31.30
CA SER A 521 31.67 36.22 -30.96
C SER A 521 32.73 35.18 -31.27
N LEU A 522 32.99 34.30 -30.31
CA LEU A 522 33.89 33.17 -30.51
C LEU A 522 33.07 32.04 -31.14
N ILE A 523 33.47 31.58 -32.33
CA ILE A 523 32.81 30.50 -33.05
C ILE A 523 33.74 29.30 -33.04
N VAL A 524 33.31 28.22 -32.38
CA VAL A 524 34.01 26.94 -32.37
C VAL A 524 33.38 26.07 -33.46
N ARG A 525 34.06 25.89 -34.60
CA ARG A 525 33.54 25.12 -35.73
C ARG A 525 33.84 23.64 -35.56
N ALA A 526 32.96 22.80 -36.08
CA ALA A 526 33.14 21.34 -36.13
C ALA A 526 34.50 20.92 -36.69
N GLU A 527 35.03 21.66 -37.68
CA GLU A 527 36.30 21.39 -38.38
C GLU A 527 37.58 21.78 -37.58
N ASP A 528 37.47 22.62 -36.55
CA ASP A 528 38.61 23.17 -35.82
C ASP A 528 39.06 22.29 -34.62
N TYR A 529 38.80 20.98 -34.69
CA TYR A 529 39.02 20.06 -33.57
C TYR A 529 40.51 19.79 -33.32
N LEU A 530 40.86 19.53 -32.06
CA LEU A 530 42.17 19.02 -31.65
C LEU A 530 42.23 17.50 -31.67
N GLU A 531 41.18 16.86 -31.13
CA GLU A 531 41.07 15.42 -30.99
C GLU A 531 39.61 15.01 -31.18
N LEU A 532 39.39 13.89 -31.86
CA LEU A 532 38.07 13.27 -32.06
C LEU A 532 38.08 11.83 -31.55
N ASP A 533 37.00 11.45 -30.90
CA ASP A 533 36.68 10.09 -30.54
C ASP A 533 35.21 9.80 -30.85
N ASN A 534 34.97 8.67 -31.52
CA ASN A 534 33.65 8.25 -32.03
C ASN A 534 32.89 9.37 -32.79
N LEU A 535 33.59 10.13 -33.64
CA LEU A 535 33.03 11.23 -34.44
C LEU A 535 33.66 11.28 -35.84
N GLU A 536 32.87 11.66 -36.84
CA GLU A 536 33.33 11.97 -38.20
C GLU A 536 32.61 13.21 -38.76
N ILE A 537 33.25 13.90 -39.70
CA ILE A 537 32.64 15.03 -40.43
C ILE A 537 31.94 14.49 -41.68
N ASP A 538 30.65 14.76 -41.83
CA ASP A 538 29.87 14.37 -43.02
C ASP A 538 30.09 15.32 -44.22
N ALA A 539 29.51 14.98 -45.37
CA ALA A 539 29.67 15.75 -46.61
C ALA A 539 29.07 17.16 -46.53
N GLU A 540 28.14 17.37 -45.60
CA GLU A 540 27.46 18.62 -45.32
C GLU A 540 28.17 19.47 -44.24
N GLY A 541 29.28 18.97 -43.69
CA GLY A 541 30.12 19.66 -42.71
C GLY A 541 29.67 19.52 -41.25
N TRP A 542 28.80 18.55 -40.94
CA TRP A 542 28.41 18.23 -39.57
C TRP A 542 29.36 17.23 -38.95
N LEU A 543 29.77 17.47 -37.72
CA LEU A 543 30.44 16.48 -36.90
C LEU A 543 29.40 15.55 -36.27
N ARG A 544 29.35 14.28 -36.67
CA ARG A 544 28.35 13.29 -36.25
C ARG A 544 28.98 12.08 -35.56
N PRO A 545 28.26 11.40 -34.65
CA PRO A 545 28.72 10.15 -34.07
C PRO A 545 28.80 9.02 -35.11
N ILE A 546 29.85 8.21 -35.04
CA ILE A 546 29.97 6.97 -35.84
C ILE A 546 29.04 5.91 -35.24
N ASP A 547 29.11 5.72 -33.93
CA ASP A 547 28.16 4.95 -33.12
C ASP A 547 27.39 5.89 -32.18
N VAL A 548 26.11 6.10 -32.47
CA VAL A 548 25.22 6.99 -31.70
C VAL A 548 25.08 6.53 -30.24
N ALA A 549 25.19 5.22 -29.97
CA ALA A 549 25.01 4.69 -28.62
C ALA A 549 26.27 4.85 -27.74
N ALA A 550 27.45 4.96 -28.36
CA ALA A 550 28.72 5.15 -27.64
C ALA A 550 28.97 6.63 -27.29
N ASP A 551 29.87 6.88 -26.34
CA ASP A 551 30.25 8.25 -25.96
C ASP A 551 31.07 8.88 -27.10
N SER A 552 30.65 10.05 -27.58
CA SER A 552 31.38 10.83 -28.59
C SER A 552 32.12 12.00 -27.93
N ARG A 553 33.26 12.39 -28.48
CA ARG A 553 34.06 13.50 -27.94
C ARG A 553 34.84 14.25 -29.02
N ALA A 554 34.72 15.57 -28.99
CA ALA A 554 35.56 16.49 -29.75
C ALA A 554 36.11 17.58 -28.82
N ASP A 555 37.43 17.77 -28.85
CA ASP A 555 38.12 18.74 -28.00
C ASP A 555 38.57 19.97 -28.80
N TYR A 556 38.38 21.15 -28.22
CA TYR A 556 38.69 22.45 -28.82
C TYR A 556 39.42 23.34 -27.83
N ARG A 557 40.31 24.19 -28.33
CA ARG A 557 41.05 25.17 -27.51
C ARG A 557 40.88 26.55 -28.09
N PHE A 558 40.53 27.51 -27.24
CA PHE A 558 40.36 28.89 -27.65
C PHE A 558 40.66 29.85 -26.49
N GLU A 559 41.00 31.09 -26.85
CA GLU A 559 41.30 32.14 -25.89
C GLU A 559 40.09 33.05 -25.69
N VAL A 560 39.72 33.27 -24.42
CA VAL A 560 38.64 34.20 -24.08
C VAL A 560 39.22 35.61 -23.96
N PRO A 561 38.83 36.57 -24.83
CA PRO A 561 39.50 37.86 -24.94
C PRO A 561 39.20 38.81 -23.77
N LYS A 562 38.02 38.68 -23.14
CA LYS A 562 37.61 39.49 -21.99
C LYS A 562 36.82 38.63 -21.01
N ALA A 563 37.07 38.78 -19.72
CA ALA A 563 36.23 38.15 -18.70
C ALA A 563 34.80 38.70 -18.76
N GLY A 564 33.80 37.82 -18.74
CA GLY A 564 32.39 38.21 -18.82
C GLY A 564 31.45 37.05 -19.06
N PHE A 565 30.17 37.37 -19.25
CA PHE A 565 29.17 36.39 -19.67
C PHE A 565 29.18 36.25 -21.19
N TYR A 566 29.15 35.00 -21.63
CA TYR A 566 28.96 34.61 -23.00
C TYR A 566 27.65 33.81 -23.07
N GLN A 567 26.83 34.08 -24.08
CA GLN A 567 25.74 33.18 -24.41
C GLN A 567 26.28 32.05 -25.27
N LEU A 568 26.00 30.81 -24.87
CA LEU A 568 26.34 29.60 -25.60
C LEU A 568 25.13 29.17 -26.42
N ASP A 569 25.24 29.31 -27.74
CA ASP A 569 24.28 28.78 -28.70
C ASP A 569 24.88 27.56 -29.41
N PHE A 570 24.07 26.53 -29.60
CA PHE A 570 24.45 25.24 -30.17
C PHE A 570 23.77 25.02 -31.51
N VAL A 571 24.57 24.87 -32.57
CA VAL A 571 24.06 24.65 -33.92
C VAL A 571 24.15 23.17 -34.26
N HIS A 572 23.00 22.50 -34.37
CA HIS A 572 22.89 21.05 -34.53
C HIS A 572 21.83 20.66 -35.58
N PRO A 573 21.86 19.43 -36.12
CA PRO A 573 20.83 18.94 -37.02
C PRO A 573 19.61 18.44 -36.25
N TYR A 574 18.48 18.24 -36.94
CA TYR A 574 17.34 17.54 -36.34
C TYR A 574 17.68 16.07 -36.05
N ALA A 575 17.24 15.56 -34.91
CA ALA A 575 17.22 14.14 -34.59
C ALA A 575 15.90 13.78 -33.91
N GLY A 576 15.28 12.69 -34.38
CA GLY A 576 14.02 12.21 -33.81
C GLY A 576 14.20 11.75 -32.37
N GLN A 577 13.14 11.86 -31.57
CA GLN A 577 13.12 11.51 -30.14
C GLN A 577 13.51 10.04 -29.86
N ASP A 578 13.25 9.15 -30.81
CA ASP A 578 13.63 7.72 -30.74
C ASP A 578 15.16 7.52 -30.66
N ALA A 579 15.95 8.47 -31.17
CA ALA A 579 17.41 8.47 -31.06
C ALA A 579 17.91 9.02 -29.72
N MET A 580 17.01 9.49 -28.85
CA MET A 580 17.29 10.13 -27.57
C MET A 580 18.33 11.27 -27.70
N PRO A 581 18.12 12.27 -28.57
CA PRO A 581 19.16 13.24 -28.89
C PRO A 581 19.69 13.98 -27.66
N SER A 582 21.00 14.17 -27.59
CA SER A 582 21.65 14.79 -26.44
C SER A 582 22.88 15.61 -26.83
N TYR A 583 23.33 16.45 -25.91
CA TYR A 583 24.61 17.14 -25.99
C TYR A 583 25.30 17.17 -24.63
N ARG A 584 26.63 17.30 -24.65
CA ARG A 584 27.49 17.54 -23.51
C ARG A 584 28.52 18.61 -23.87
N PHE A 585 28.64 19.61 -23.00
CA PHE A 585 29.71 20.60 -23.00
C PHE A 585 30.52 20.49 -21.72
N VAL A 586 31.84 20.48 -21.84
CA VAL A 586 32.74 20.51 -20.68
C VAL A 586 33.84 21.54 -20.86
N PHE A 587 33.92 22.54 -19.97
CA PHE A 587 35.02 23.50 -19.92
C PHE A 587 36.07 23.08 -18.88
N ASP A 588 37.33 22.99 -19.29
CA ASP A 588 38.51 22.63 -18.48
C ASP A 588 38.32 21.36 -17.61
N TRP A 589 37.56 20.38 -18.12
CA TRP A 589 37.15 19.18 -17.37
C TRP A 589 36.39 19.45 -16.07
N ARG A 590 36.02 20.71 -15.80
CA ARG A 590 35.49 21.18 -14.52
C ARG A 590 34.02 21.53 -14.60
N PHE A 591 33.62 22.33 -15.58
CA PHE A 591 32.24 22.79 -15.72
C PHE A 591 31.56 21.94 -16.77
N ARG A 592 30.64 21.06 -16.37
CA ARG A 592 29.91 20.16 -17.26
C ARG A 592 28.44 20.59 -17.37
N LYS A 593 27.92 20.61 -18.60
CA LYS A 593 26.49 20.72 -18.92
C LYS A 593 26.15 19.55 -19.84
N GLN A 594 25.16 18.74 -19.49
CA GLN A 594 24.69 17.63 -20.32
C GLN A 594 23.18 17.53 -20.22
N GLU A 595 22.48 17.57 -21.36
CA GLU A 595 21.02 17.48 -21.41
C GLU A 595 20.54 16.68 -22.62
N ARG A 596 19.31 16.16 -22.53
CA ARG A 596 18.57 15.63 -23.67
C ARG A 596 17.89 16.80 -24.38
N LEU A 597 17.90 16.78 -25.70
CA LEU A 597 17.16 17.72 -26.52
C LEU A 597 15.73 17.23 -26.67
N ASP A 598 14.76 18.09 -26.37
CA ASP A 598 13.36 17.83 -26.69
C ASP A 598 13.01 18.59 -27.97
N LEU A 599 13.26 17.95 -29.12
CA LEU A 599 13.03 18.52 -30.44
C LEU A 599 11.59 18.23 -30.89
N PRO A 600 10.76 19.26 -31.15
CA PRO A 600 9.43 19.11 -31.72
C PRO A 600 9.51 18.58 -33.16
N ASP A 601 8.53 17.77 -33.57
CA ASP A 601 8.48 17.22 -34.94
C ASP A 601 8.39 18.30 -36.02
N GLU A 602 7.92 19.51 -35.68
CA GLU A 602 7.90 20.66 -36.60
C GLU A 602 9.30 21.09 -37.05
N LEU A 603 10.35 20.80 -36.27
CA LEU A 603 11.73 21.12 -36.62
C LEU A 603 12.37 20.08 -37.55
N ARG A 604 11.64 19.03 -37.95
CA ARG A 604 12.19 17.93 -38.76
C ARG A 604 12.66 18.36 -40.15
N GLU A 605 12.04 19.39 -40.72
CA GLU A 605 12.44 19.96 -42.02
C GLU A 605 13.50 21.07 -41.88
N ALA A 606 13.84 21.48 -40.65
CA ALA A 606 14.88 22.47 -40.44
C ALA A 606 16.26 21.88 -40.72
N GLY A 607 16.94 22.40 -41.75
CA GLY A 607 18.29 21.94 -42.12
C GLY A 607 19.38 22.31 -41.09
N GLU A 608 19.19 23.41 -40.35
CA GLU A 608 20.10 23.88 -39.31
C GLU A 608 19.26 24.44 -38.16
N ILE A 609 19.41 23.88 -36.95
CA ILE A 609 18.71 24.32 -35.74
C ILE A 609 19.73 25.01 -34.84
N THR A 610 19.42 26.22 -34.38
CA THR A 610 20.23 26.95 -33.39
C THR A 610 19.47 26.98 -32.07
N GLU A 611 19.96 26.24 -31.09
CA GLU A 611 19.40 26.20 -29.73
C GLU A 611 20.21 27.09 -28.77
N ALA A 612 19.51 27.91 -27.99
CA ALA A 612 20.14 28.71 -26.93
C ALA A 612 20.31 27.84 -25.67
N VAL A 613 21.53 27.40 -25.40
CA VAL A 613 21.80 26.34 -24.41
C VAL A 613 21.95 26.89 -22.99
N SER A 614 22.85 27.87 -22.81
CA SER A 614 23.17 28.39 -21.48
C SER A 614 23.90 29.73 -21.57
N LEU A 615 23.89 30.51 -20.48
CA LEU A 615 24.95 31.49 -20.26
C LEU A 615 26.17 30.77 -19.68
N VAL A 616 27.36 31.26 -19.98
CA VAL A 616 28.60 30.81 -19.36
C VAL A 616 29.41 32.04 -18.95
N TYR A 617 29.83 32.12 -17.70
CA TYR A 617 30.79 33.13 -17.27
C TYR A 617 32.20 32.58 -17.46
N LEU A 618 33.00 33.25 -18.28
CA LEU A 618 34.37 32.88 -18.58
C LEU A 618 35.33 34.00 -18.15
N LYS A 619 36.50 33.63 -17.63
CA LYS A 619 37.59 34.55 -17.31
C LYS A 619 38.47 34.76 -18.55
N GLN A 620 39.29 35.81 -18.53
CA GLN A 620 40.28 36.01 -19.59
C GLN A 620 41.44 35.02 -19.41
N LYS A 621 41.36 33.89 -20.12
CA LYS A 621 42.38 32.85 -20.22
C LYS A 621 42.08 31.92 -21.40
N GLU A 622 42.98 30.98 -21.67
CA GLU A 622 42.72 29.85 -22.54
C GLU A 622 41.78 28.83 -21.87
N TYR A 623 40.84 28.29 -22.63
CA TYR A 623 39.95 27.20 -22.21
C TYR A 623 40.06 26.00 -23.14
N LEU A 624 39.92 24.82 -22.55
CA LEU A 624 39.63 23.58 -23.28
C LEU A 624 38.12 23.32 -23.22
N LEU A 625 37.47 23.23 -24.38
CA LEU A 625 36.06 22.87 -24.52
C LEU A 625 35.95 21.50 -25.14
N MET A 626 35.31 20.57 -24.43
CA MET A 626 34.85 19.30 -24.97
C MET A 626 33.38 19.39 -25.37
N VAL A 627 33.05 18.93 -26.58
CA VAL A 627 31.70 18.81 -27.13
C VAL A 627 31.43 17.34 -27.48
N GLY A 628 30.30 16.78 -27.06
CA GLY A 628 29.94 15.39 -27.41
C GLY A 628 28.93 14.76 -26.46
N GLY A 629 29.18 13.52 -26.01
CA GLY A 629 28.34 12.75 -25.10
C GLY A 629 27.75 11.47 -25.72
N PRO A 630 27.02 10.66 -24.94
CA PRO A 630 26.27 9.51 -25.46
C PRO A 630 25.01 10.01 -26.15
N PHE A 631 24.57 9.34 -27.23
CA PHE A 631 23.43 9.79 -28.04
C PHE A 631 23.60 11.22 -28.55
N PHE A 632 24.84 11.59 -28.89
CA PHE A 632 25.17 12.93 -29.35
C PHE A 632 24.47 13.24 -30.68
N VAL A 633 23.77 14.37 -30.76
CA VAL A 633 23.01 14.75 -31.97
C VAL A 633 23.92 15.15 -33.15
N GLY A 634 25.19 15.45 -32.87
CA GLY A 634 26.12 16.05 -33.83
C GLY A 634 26.00 17.57 -33.87
N PHE A 635 26.99 18.26 -34.44
CA PHE A 635 26.97 19.72 -34.49
C PHE A 635 27.83 20.31 -35.61
N LYS A 636 27.57 21.58 -35.94
CA LYS A 636 28.31 22.33 -36.97
C LYS A 636 29.16 23.44 -36.35
N GLU A 637 28.59 24.17 -35.39
CA GLU A 637 29.35 25.16 -34.62
C GLU A 637 28.73 25.41 -33.24
N VAL A 638 29.58 25.80 -32.29
CA VAL A 638 29.19 26.34 -30.99
C VAL A 638 29.53 27.83 -31.00
N ARG A 639 28.54 28.68 -30.73
CA ARG A 639 28.70 30.13 -30.73
C ARG A 639 28.74 30.63 -29.29
N LEU A 640 29.81 31.33 -28.93
CA LEU A 640 29.98 32.00 -27.64
C LEU A 640 29.93 33.51 -27.87
N THR A 641 28.75 34.09 -27.72
CA THR A 641 28.51 35.52 -27.98
C THR A 641 28.69 36.34 -26.70
N PRO A 642 29.67 37.26 -26.61
CA PRO A 642 29.87 38.06 -25.41
C PRO A 642 28.69 38.99 -25.16
N LEU A 643 28.23 39.04 -23.91
CA LEU A 643 27.18 39.95 -23.47
C LEU A 643 27.83 41.18 -22.83
N PRO A 644 27.59 42.41 -23.32
CA PRO A 644 28.16 43.60 -22.71
C PRO A 644 27.64 43.80 -21.27
N GLU A 645 28.39 44.47 -20.41
CA GLU A 645 28.01 44.66 -18.98
C GLU A 645 26.68 45.42 -18.81
N ASN A 646 26.29 46.22 -19.81
CA ASN A 646 25.00 46.91 -19.83
C ASN A 646 23.84 46.06 -20.41
N HIS A 647 24.12 44.83 -20.87
CA HIS A 647 23.17 43.90 -21.46
C HIS A 647 22.09 43.52 -20.46
N GLN A 648 20.86 43.32 -20.97
CA GLN A 648 19.70 43.05 -20.13
C GLN A 648 19.87 41.77 -19.30
N ALA A 649 20.49 40.72 -19.85
CA ALA A 649 20.76 39.48 -19.12
C ALA A 649 21.65 39.69 -17.88
N TYR A 650 22.73 40.48 -17.99
CA TYR A 650 23.61 40.79 -16.87
C TYR A 650 22.88 41.60 -15.79
N LYS A 651 22.19 42.67 -16.19
CA LYS A 651 21.38 43.49 -15.28
C LYS A 651 20.28 42.66 -14.61
N SER A 652 19.67 41.74 -15.34
CA SER A 652 18.65 40.83 -14.83
C SER A 652 19.22 39.91 -13.76
N LEU A 653 20.39 39.28 -13.98
CA LEU A 653 21.04 38.42 -13.00
C LEU A 653 21.44 39.17 -11.72
N MET A 654 21.96 40.40 -11.85
CA MET A 654 22.30 41.22 -10.67
C MET A 654 21.04 41.69 -9.91
N LYS A 655 19.99 42.10 -10.63
CA LYS A 655 18.69 42.45 -10.05
C LYS A 655 18.02 41.24 -9.39
N GLU A 656 18.18 40.06 -9.96
CA GLU A 656 17.72 38.78 -9.41
C GLU A 656 18.45 38.47 -8.10
N ALA A 657 19.78 38.59 -8.04
CA ALA A 657 20.54 38.40 -6.81
C ALA A 657 20.12 39.40 -5.71
N GLU A 658 19.86 40.66 -6.06
CA GLU A 658 19.33 41.66 -5.12
C GLU A 658 17.91 41.30 -4.64
N LYS A 659 17.03 40.88 -5.56
CA LYS A 659 15.68 40.40 -5.23
C LYS A 659 15.72 39.22 -4.28
N ASN A 660 16.61 38.25 -4.53
CA ASN A 660 16.81 37.09 -3.67
C ASN A 660 17.35 37.49 -2.30
N ARG A 661 18.32 38.41 -2.22
CA ARG A 661 18.81 38.93 -0.93
C ARG A 661 17.70 39.58 -0.12
N LYS A 662 16.85 40.38 -0.76
CA LYS A 662 15.69 40.99 -0.09
C LYS A 662 14.63 39.95 0.33
N ALA A 663 14.40 38.92 -0.49
CA ALA A 663 13.36 37.93 -0.24
C ALA A 663 13.75 36.86 0.80
N TYR A 664 15.02 36.46 0.83
CA TYR A 664 15.50 35.30 1.59
C TYR A 664 16.63 35.62 2.58
N GLY A 665 17.15 36.85 2.61
CA GLY A 665 18.26 37.24 3.49
C GLY A 665 17.97 37.04 4.98
N ASP A 666 16.71 37.16 5.39
CA ASP A 666 16.27 36.94 6.77
C ASP A 666 15.64 35.55 6.98
N SER A 667 15.51 34.75 5.93
CA SER A 667 14.98 33.39 6.01
C SER A 667 16.05 32.42 6.49
N THR A 668 15.59 31.31 7.08
CA THR A 668 16.43 30.26 7.62
C THR A 668 16.35 29.01 6.74
N PRO A 669 17.48 28.42 6.32
CA PRO A 669 17.48 27.17 5.57
C PRO A 669 17.15 25.98 6.45
N SER A 670 16.77 24.86 5.84
CA SER A 670 16.49 23.60 6.53
C SER A 670 17.22 22.43 5.88
N LEU A 671 17.60 21.45 6.69
CA LEU A 671 18.33 20.25 6.31
C LEU A 671 17.38 19.04 6.33
N ARG A 672 17.29 18.33 5.22
CA ARG A 672 16.65 17.01 5.15
C ARG A 672 17.67 15.97 4.72
N ALA A 673 17.85 14.94 5.54
CA ALA A 673 18.78 13.85 5.30
C ALA A 673 18.11 12.70 4.56
N TYR A 674 18.89 11.96 3.77
CA TYR A 674 18.41 10.81 3.00
C TYR A 674 19.54 9.81 2.75
N ALA A 675 19.17 8.54 2.57
CA ALA A 675 20.08 7.50 2.12
C ALA A 675 19.42 6.67 1.03
N GLY A 676 20.23 5.98 0.25
CA GLY A 676 19.73 5.24 -0.89
C GLY A 676 20.78 4.45 -1.64
N THR A 677 20.33 3.87 -2.75
CA THR A 677 21.18 3.23 -3.74
C THR A 677 21.21 4.06 -5.02
N ARG A 678 22.37 4.08 -5.66
CA ARG A 678 22.52 4.67 -6.99
C ARG A 678 22.27 3.59 -8.04
N THR A 679 21.36 3.86 -8.97
CA THR A 679 21.11 3.00 -10.14
C THR A 679 21.62 3.68 -11.41
N ASP A 680 21.68 2.95 -12.52
CA ASP A 680 22.10 3.49 -13.81
C ASP A 680 21.12 4.55 -14.32
N ASP A 681 19.82 4.26 -14.20
CA ASP A 681 18.73 5.14 -14.62
C ASP A 681 18.42 6.23 -13.59
N GLY A 682 18.71 6.06 -12.31
CA GLY A 682 18.36 7.07 -11.31
C GLY A 682 18.99 6.85 -9.94
N MET A 683 18.14 6.92 -8.94
CA MET A 683 18.44 6.65 -7.55
C MET A 683 17.21 5.95 -6.98
N ASP A 684 17.38 5.23 -5.89
CA ASP A 684 16.28 4.90 -5.00
C ASP A 684 16.70 5.40 -3.62
N TYR A 685 15.86 6.20 -2.95
CA TYR A 685 16.19 6.84 -1.68
C TYR A 685 14.98 6.93 -0.78
N ALA A 686 15.26 6.91 0.52
CA ALA A 686 14.32 7.30 1.56
C ALA A 686 14.95 8.38 2.45
N THR A 687 14.12 9.29 2.94
CA THR A 687 14.54 10.26 3.96
C THR A 687 14.51 9.60 5.33
N PHE A 688 15.43 9.98 6.21
CA PHE A 688 15.44 9.51 7.59
C PHE A 688 15.57 10.69 8.56
N ASP A 689 15.00 10.48 9.76
CA ASP A 689 14.89 11.49 10.81
C ASP A 689 14.08 12.73 10.37
N ALA A 690 13.73 13.59 11.32
CA ALA A 690 12.99 14.82 11.04
C ALA A 690 13.91 15.91 10.45
N VAL A 691 13.31 16.84 9.71
CA VAL A 691 14.01 18.00 9.14
C VAL A 691 14.58 18.87 10.28
N ARG A 692 15.75 19.49 10.05
CA ARG A 692 16.40 20.40 11.01
C ARG A 692 16.54 21.80 10.43
N THR A 693 16.08 22.82 11.15
CA THR A 693 16.28 24.22 10.76
C THR A 693 17.69 24.70 11.18
N VAL A 694 18.40 25.39 10.29
CA VAL A 694 19.80 25.82 10.52
C VAL A 694 19.85 27.28 10.93
N THR A 695 19.83 27.53 12.23
CA THR A 695 19.87 28.89 12.82
C THR A 695 21.28 29.45 12.96
N ALA A 696 22.31 28.60 12.88
CA ALA A 696 23.71 28.96 13.01
C ALA A 696 24.12 30.11 12.04
N PRO A 697 24.73 31.20 12.53
CA PRO A 697 25.02 32.36 11.70
C PRO A 697 26.12 32.07 10.67
N PRO A 698 26.19 32.83 9.55
CA PRO A 698 27.21 32.60 8.53
C PRO A 698 28.63 32.63 9.09
N GLY A 699 29.38 31.56 8.84
CA GLY A 699 30.77 31.42 9.27
C GLY A 699 30.97 30.83 10.67
N GLU A 700 29.91 30.59 11.44
CA GLU A 700 29.94 29.95 12.76
C GLU A 700 29.11 28.65 12.73
N PRO A 701 29.63 27.57 12.13
CA PRO A 701 28.86 26.35 11.91
C PRO A 701 28.63 25.53 13.18
N GLU A 702 27.42 24.99 13.28
CA GLU A 702 26.99 24.02 14.29
C GLU A 702 26.91 22.61 13.68
N THR A 703 26.90 21.59 14.53
CA THR A 703 26.73 20.20 14.13
C THR A 703 25.28 19.77 14.30
N TYR A 704 24.66 19.33 13.21
CA TYR A 704 23.32 18.76 13.18
C TYR A 704 23.44 17.24 13.08
N GLU A 705 22.80 16.50 13.99
CA GLU A 705 22.85 15.04 14.05
C GLU A 705 21.53 14.43 13.56
N PHE A 706 21.66 13.43 12.69
CA PHE A 706 20.56 12.62 12.17
C PHE A 706 20.83 11.15 12.49
N GLN A 707 19.81 10.41 12.91
CA GLN A 707 19.92 9.01 13.30
C GLN A 707 19.01 8.13 12.44
N GLY A 708 19.43 6.90 12.19
CA GLY A 708 18.66 5.96 11.40
C GLY A 708 19.16 4.53 11.51
N TYR A 709 18.42 3.63 10.86
CA TYR A 709 18.73 2.21 10.70
C TYR A 709 18.78 1.91 9.21
N PHE A 710 19.81 1.20 8.76
CA PHE A 710 19.96 0.90 7.32
C PHE A 710 18.88 -0.05 6.80
N GLU A 711 18.29 -0.85 7.68
CA GLU A 711 17.16 -1.75 7.40
C GLU A 711 15.91 -1.01 6.90
N ASN A 712 15.75 0.26 7.29
CA ASN A 712 14.61 1.08 6.88
C ASN A 712 14.86 1.87 5.58
N LEU A 713 16.03 1.70 4.96
CA LEU A 713 16.51 2.54 3.86
C LEU A 713 16.86 1.68 2.65
N PRO A 714 16.71 2.19 1.41
CA PRO A 714 17.17 1.47 0.23
C PRO A 714 18.69 1.31 0.28
N THR A 715 19.17 0.09 0.57
CA THR A 715 20.59 -0.25 0.55
C THR A 715 20.93 -1.02 -0.74
N PRO A 716 22.11 -0.77 -1.34
CA PRO A 716 22.55 -1.54 -2.50
C PRO A 716 22.85 -3.00 -2.13
N VAL A 717 22.51 -3.93 -3.02
CA VAL A 717 22.95 -5.33 -2.92
C VAL A 717 24.37 -5.43 -3.48
N PHE A 718 25.32 -5.84 -2.65
CA PHE A 718 26.71 -5.98 -3.07
C PHE A 718 26.88 -7.08 -4.13
N ASP A 719 27.37 -6.70 -5.32
CA ASP A 719 27.74 -7.63 -6.38
C ASP A 719 29.27 -7.72 -6.52
N PRO A 720 29.91 -8.85 -6.13
CA PRO A 720 31.36 -9.03 -6.26
C PRO A 720 31.83 -9.11 -7.72
N ASN A 721 30.93 -9.36 -8.68
CA ASN A 721 31.24 -9.46 -10.11
C ASN A 721 30.98 -8.15 -10.87
N ALA A 722 30.50 -7.10 -10.19
CA ALA A 722 30.32 -5.80 -10.80
C ALA A 722 31.66 -5.30 -11.37
N SER A 723 31.65 -4.80 -12.61
CA SER A 723 32.85 -4.22 -13.20
C SER A 723 33.31 -3.01 -12.39
N SER A 724 34.61 -2.69 -12.45
CA SER A 724 35.17 -1.52 -11.74
C SER A 724 34.47 -0.21 -12.13
N ASP A 725 33.92 -0.16 -13.34
CA ASP A 725 33.23 1.01 -13.90
C ASP A 725 31.73 1.02 -13.57
N SER A 726 31.21 -0.05 -12.98
CA SER A 726 29.82 -0.16 -12.58
C SER A 726 29.48 0.72 -11.37
N PHE A 727 28.24 1.21 -11.35
CA PHE A 727 27.64 1.92 -10.22
C PHE A 727 26.83 1.00 -9.29
N SER A 728 26.72 -0.31 -9.59
CA SER A 728 25.92 -1.30 -8.84
C SER A 728 26.23 -1.41 -7.34
N ASN A 729 27.45 -1.05 -6.92
CA ASN A 729 27.92 -1.15 -5.54
C ASN A 729 28.13 0.24 -4.91
N MET A 730 27.21 1.18 -5.14
CA MET A 730 27.34 2.55 -4.66
C MET A 730 26.17 2.95 -3.76
N MET A 731 26.45 3.01 -2.46
CA MET A 731 25.54 3.58 -1.49
C MET A 731 25.65 5.10 -1.52
N VAL A 732 24.51 5.76 -1.31
CA VAL A 732 24.46 7.21 -1.12
C VAL A 732 23.91 7.54 0.27
N ILE A 733 24.54 8.52 0.92
CA ILE A 733 23.99 9.18 2.10
C ILE A 733 24.22 10.68 1.95
N GLY A 734 23.18 11.48 2.15
CA GLY A 734 23.24 12.88 1.78
C GLY A 734 22.17 13.73 2.41
N LEU A 735 22.10 14.95 1.92
CA LEU A 735 21.16 15.96 2.34
C LEU A 735 20.81 16.92 1.19
N TRP A 736 19.68 17.60 1.34
CA TRP A 736 19.40 18.81 0.57
C TRP A 736 18.88 19.92 1.47
N ASN A 737 18.87 21.14 0.92
CA ASN A 737 18.21 22.27 1.54
C ASN A 737 16.70 22.16 1.31
N ASP A 738 15.96 21.76 2.34
CA ASP A 738 14.52 21.47 2.27
C ASP A 738 13.64 22.72 2.23
N PHE A 739 14.25 23.91 2.21
CA PHE A 739 13.58 25.11 1.77
C PHE A 739 13.37 25.03 0.24
N LEU A 740 12.31 24.34 -0.16
CA LEU A 740 12.00 24.12 -1.57
C LEU A 740 11.63 25.44 -2.25
N VAL A 741 12.16 25.64 -3.46
CA VAL A 741 11.80 26.78 -4.32
C VAL A 741 11.18 26.29 -5.62
N LYS A 742 10.40 27.13 -6.30
CA LYS A 742 9.67 26.74 -7.52
C LYS A 742 10.44 27.04 -8.81
N HIS A 743 11.32 28.03 -8.78
CA HIS A 743 12.04 28.51 -9.96
C HIS A 743 13.54 28.55 -9.75
N SER A 744 14.30 28.26 -10.82
CA SER A 744 15.76 28.30 -10.79
C SER A 744 16.34 29.68 -10.46
N SER A 745 15.56 30.74 -10.69
CA SER A 745 15.89 32.12 -10.33
C SER A 745 15.73 32.44 -8.84
N GLN A 746 15.08 31.56 -8.07
CA GLN A 746 14.95 31.69 -6.62
C GLN A 746 16.12 30.95 -5.98
N SER A 747 16.88 31.65 -5.15
CA SER A 747 17.99 31.05 -4.41
C SER A 747 17.51 30.31 -3.16
N GLY A 748 16.37 30.69 -2.60
CA GLY A 748 16.03 30.37 -1.21
C GLY A 748 17.08 30.92 -0.23
N PRO A 749 16.93 30.68 1.08
CA PRO A 749 18.00 30.90 2.05
C PRO A 749 19.13 29.88 1.77
N PRO A 750 20.36 30.31 1.46
CA PRO A 750 21.45 29.38 1.19
C PRO A 750 21.91 28.67 2.46
N LEU A 751 22.41 27.45 2.30
CA LEU A 751 22.92 26.58 3.34
C LEU A 751 24.42 26.32 3.09
N MET A 752 25.29 26.66 4.04
CA MET A 752 26.72 26.36 3.95
C MET A 752 27.01 25.04 4.68
N VAL A 753 27.47 24.04 3.95
CA VAL A 753 27.91 22.74 4.51
C VAL A 753 29.44 22.70 4.54
N HIS A 754 30.00 22.46 5.72
CA HIS A 754 31.45 22.42 5.95
C HIS A 754 32.00 21.00 5.95
N SER A 755 31.28 20.07 6.56
CA SER A 755 31.64 18.66 6.58
C SER A 755 30.44 17.74 6.78
N LEU A 756 30.60 16.50 6.33
CA LEU A 756 29.65 15.41 6.52
C LEU A 756 30.40 14.25 7.21
N GLU A 757 29.82 13.67 8.25
CA GLU A 757 30.41 12.56 8.99
C GLU A 757 29.40 11.43 9.14
N LEU A 758 29.81 10.20 8.83
CA LEU A 758 29.04 8.98 9.05
C LEU A 758 29.74 8.13 10.10
N LYS A 759 29.00 7.73 11.14
CA LYS A 759 29.41 6.76 12.16
C LYS A 759 28.48 5.54 12.10
N THR A 760 29.04 4.35 11.95
CA THR A 760 28.29 3.08 11.96
C THR A 760 29.15 1.89 12.45
N PRO A 761 28.63 0.95 13.25
CA PRO A 761 27.35 1.06 13.96
C PRO A 761 27.42 2.10 15.08
N ALA A 762 26.30 2.77 15.37
CA ALA A 762 26.22 3.86 16.32
C ALA A 762 25.31 3.54 17.51
N TYR A 763 25.80 2.73 18.43
CA TYR A 763 25.12 2.44 19.70
C TYR A 763 25.29 3.58 20.71
N ALA A 764 24.20 3.96 21.39
CA ALA A 764 24.20 4.96 22.47
C ALA A 764 24.78 4.39 23.78
N GLN A 765 24.55 3.10 24.04
CA GLN A 765 25.07 2.34 25.17
C GLN A 765 25.43 0.92 24.71
N TRP A 766 26.29 0.24 25.47
CA TRP A 766 26.61 -1.17 25.25
C TRP A 766 26.52 -1.97 26.55
N PRO A 767 25.77 -3.08 26.59
CA PRO A 767 24.84 -3.57 25.56
C PRO A 767 23.71 -2.56 25.23
N PRO A 768 23.14 -2.59 24.02
CA PRO A 768 22.04 -1.71 23.63
C PRO A 768 20.79 -1.96 24.49
N ALA A 769 19.90 -0.97 24.53
CA ALA A 769 18.66 -1.07 25.28
C ALA A 769 17.83 -2.30 24.91
N SER A 770 17.83 -2.68 23.62
CA SER A 770 17.18 -3.89 23.11
C SER A 770 17.65 -5.18 23.80
N HIS A 771 18.94 -5.28 24.12
CA HIS A 771 19.50 -6.43 24.83
C HIS A 771 19.14 -6.36 26.32
N THR A 772 19.36 -5.21 26.96
CA THR A 772 19.16 -5.07 28.41
C THR A 772 17.70 -5.11 28.84
N GLN A 773 16.75 -4.87 27.92
CA GLN A 773 15.32 -5.05 28.16
C GLN A 773 14.90 -6.52 28.15
N ILE A 774 15.65 -7.40 27.49
CA ILE A 774 15.43 -8.86 27.50
C ILE A 774 16.22 -9.48 28.65
N PHE A 775 17.54 -9.24 28.68
CA PHE A 775 18.45 -9.74 29.70
C PHE A 775 18.76 -8.63 30.71
N PHE A 776 17.83 -8.39 31.62
CA PHE A 776 17.94 -7.38 32.67
C PHE A 776 18.80 -7.86 33.85
N ASP A 777 19.28 -6.92 34.67
CA ASP A 777 20.08 -7.28 35.84
C ASP A 777 19.21 -7.93 36.93
N SER A 778 19.61 -9.10 37.42
CA SER A 778 18.88 -9.86 38.45
C SER A 778 19.84 -10.52 39.44
N PRO A 779 19.49 -10.60 40.74
CA PRO A 779 20.23 -11.39 41.72
C PRO A 779 20.36 -12.87 41.36
N ASN A 780 19.43 -13.39 40.56
CA ASN A 780 19.38 -14.79 40.16
C ASN A 780 20.21 -15.10 38.90
N ARG A 781 20.91 -14.11 38.32
CA ARG A 781 21.67 -14.27 37.07
C ARG A 781 22.71 -15.40 37.08
N SER A 782 23.20 -15.81 38.26
CA SER A 782 24.12 -16.93 38.40
C SER A 782 23.46 -18.31 38.38
N ASP A 783 22.14 -18.36 38.56
CA ASP A 783 21.31 -19.55 38.47
C ASP A 783 20.55 -19.48 37.14
N GLU A 784 21.07 -20.15 36.11
CA GLU A 784 20.55 -20.06 34.73
C GLU A 784 19.07 -20.46 34.65
N GLU A 785 18.62 -21.42 35.44
CA GLU A 785 17.22 -21.85 35.42
C GLU A 785 16.31 -20.80 36.06
N ALA A 786 16.67 -20.29 37.24
CA ALA A 786 15.90 -19.24 37.91
C ALA A 786 15.87 -17.94 37.09
N TYR A 787 17.01 -17.57 36.47
CA TYR A 787 17.09 -16.38 35.63
C TYR A 787 16.33 -16.55 34.30
N THR A 788 16.36 -17.73 33.68
CA THR A 788 15.57 -18.00 32.47
C THR A 788 14.08 -17.85 32.76
N ARG A 789 13.60 -18.32 33.91
CA ARG A 789 12.21 -18.13 34.34
C ARG A 789 11.82 -16.67 34.41
N GLU A 790 12.67 -15.84 34.99
CA GLU A 790 12.44 -14.39 35.07
C GLU A 790 12.43 -13.72 33.69
N VAL A 791 13.42 -14.03 32.83
CA VAL A 791 13.54 -13.47 31.48
C VAL A 791 12.35 -13.89 30.60
N VAL A 792 12.04 -15.18 30.56
CA VAL A 792 10.93 -15.74 29.76
C VAL A 792 9.60 -15.22 30.26
N GLY A 793 9.36 -15.19 31.57
CA GLY A 793 8.12 -14.66 32.15
C GLY A 793 7.92 -13.19 31.80
N ALA A 794 8.88 -12.32 32.10
CA ALA A 794 8.78 -10.89 31.82
C ALA A 794 8.65 -10.58 30.32
N PHE A 795 9.32 -11.35 29.45
CA PHE A 795 9.19 -11.18 28.00
C PHE A 795 7.82 -11.65 27.51
N ALA A 796 7.35 -12.81 27.97
CA ALA A 796 6.07 -13.38 27.57
C ALA A 796 4.88 -12.51 28.01
N GLU A 797 4.90 -11.96 29.23
CA GLU A 797 3.83 -11.06 29.73
C GLU A 797 3.70 -9.81 28.85
N ARG A 798 4.83 -9.21 28.47
CA ARG A 798 4.85 -8.06 27.55
C ARG A 798 4.41 -8.45 26.13
N ALA A 799 4.85 -9.61 25.65
CA ALA A 799 4.51 -10.10 24.31
C ALA A 799 3.01 -10.42 24.21
N PHE A 800 2.46 -11.14 25.19
CA PHE A 800 1.06 -11.59 25.22
C PHE A 800 0.12 -10.51 25.76
N ARG A 801 0.66 -9.43 26.34
CA ARG A 801 -0.05 -8.25 26.84
C ARG A 801 -0.99 -8.56 28.01
N ARG A 802 -0.72 -9.65 28.73
CA ARG A 802 -1.46 -10.11 29.91
C ARG A 802 -0.53 -10.79 30.91
N GLU A 803 -1.02 -11.02 32.11
CA GLU A 803 -0.34 -11.89 33.07
C GLU A 803 -0.32 -13.33 32.56
N LEU A 804 0.73 -14.08 32.90
CA LEU A 804 0.84 -15.50 32.59
C LEU A 804 0.72 -16.33 33.86
N ALA A 805 -0.01 -17.43 33.79
CA ALA A 805 0.00 -18.43 34.85
C ALA A 805 1.38 -19.10 34.94
N ALA A 806 1.75 -19.57 36.13
CA ALA A 806 3.04 -20.21 36.35
C ALA A 806 3.24 -21.44 35.47
N GLU A 807 2.14 -22.15 35.17
CA GLU A 807 2.08 -23.32 34.29
C GLU A 807 2.38 -22.96 32.84
N GLU A 808 1.91 -21.79 32.36
CA GLU A 808 2.18 -21.33 31.00
C GLU A 808 3.66 -20.99 30.81
N VAL A 809 4.27 -20.33 31.80
CA VAL A 809 5.72 -20.07 31.80
C VAL A 809 6.50 -21.38 31.81
N GLU A 810 6.01 -22.41 32.50
CA GLU A 810 6.68 -23.70 32.60
C GLU A 810 6.74 -24.46 31.28
N VAL A 811 5.75 -24.29 30.39
CA VAL A 811 5.79 -24.86 29.03
C VAL A 811 7.02 -24.34 28.26
N TYR A 812 7.29 -23.03 28.35
CA TYR A 812 8.44 -22.42 27.69
C TYR A 812 9.77 -22.77 28.35
N LEU A 813 9.79 -22.95 29.67
CA LEU A 813 10.96 -23.40 30.39
C LEU A 813 11.30 -24.86 30.13
N ASP A 814 10.31 -25.73 30.01
CA ASP A 814 10.51 -27.11 29.56
C ASP A 814 11.09 -27.15 28.14
N PHE A 815 10.64 -26.25 27.25
CA PHE A 815 11.25 -26.13 25.93
C PHE A 815 12.73 -25.72 26.04
N TRP A 816 13.05 -24.72 26.87
CA TRP A 816 14.44 -24.30 27.13
C TRP A 816 15.32 -25.44 27.67
N ARG A 817 14.88 -26.14 28.73
CA ARG A 817 15.60 -27.29 29.34
C ARG A 817 15.92 -28.39 28.31
N ASN A 818 15.05 -28.59 27.33
CA ASN A 818 15.26 -29.58 26.28
C ASN A 818 16.28 -29.16 25.22
N ILE A 819 16.58 -27.86 25.10
CA ILE A 819 17.47 -27.32 24.05
C ILE A 819 18.71 -26.61 24.58
N GLU A 820 18.81 -26.29 25.88
CA GLU A 820 19.91 -25.53 26.47
C GLU A 820 21.28 -26.13 26.13
N GLY A 821 21.39 -27.47 26.12
CA GLY A 821 22.62 -28.19 25.81
C GLY A 821 23.00 -28.23 24.31
N ASN A 822 22.18 -27.65 23.42
CA ASN A 822 22.43 -27.62 21.98
C ASN A 822 23.17 -26.35 21.52
N TYR A 823 23.34 -25.36 22.40
CA TYR A 823 23.92 -24.06 22.07
C TYR A 823 25.16 -23.76 22.90
N ASP A 824 26.15 -23.10 22.28
CA ASP A 824 27.39 -22.73 22.96
C ASP A 824 27.20 -21.56 23.94
N ARG A 825 26.15 -20.75 23.74
CA ARG A 825 25.84 -19.56 24.55
C ARG A 825 24.46 -19.70 25.17
N TYR A 826 24.35 -19.31 26.43
CA TYR A 826 23.09 -19.28 27.17
C TYR A 826 22.00 -18.48 26.44
N GLU A 827 22.34 -17.28 25.96
CA GLU A 827 21.38 -16.39 25.30
C GLU A 827 20.87 -16.96 23.97
N ASP A 828 21.63 -17.79 23.26
CA ASP A 828 21.17 -18.47 22.05
C ASP A 828 20.08 -19.52 22.37
N GLY A 829 20.23 -20.24 23.49
CA GLY A 829 19.19 -21.15 23.98
C GLY A 829 17.91 -20.43 24.39
N VAL A 830 18.04 -19.30 25.10
CA VAL A 830 16.88 -18.46 25.47
C VAL A 830 16.22 -17.85 24.23
N LYS A 831 17.01 -17.37 23.25
CA LYS A 831 16.50 -16.76 22.01
C LYS A 831 15.51 -17.68 21.28
N GLU A 832 15.78 -18.97 21.18
CA GLU A 832 14.85 -19.92 20.52
C GLU A 832 13.49 -20.03 21.23
N VAL A 833 13.49 -19.91 22.56
CA VAL A 833 12.26 -19.87 23.37
C VAL A 833 11.51 -18.58 23.08
N LEU A 834 12.21 -17.44 22.99
CA LEU A 834 11.60 -16.16 22.63
C LEU A 834 11.04 -16.18 21.21
N VAL A 835 11.70 -16.85 20.25
CA VAL A 835 11.15 -17.09 18.91
C VAL A 835 9.82 -17.85 18.98
N ALA A 836 9.74 -18.88 19.83
CA ALA A 836 8.49 -19.63 20.03
C ALA A 836 7.37 -18.75 20.62
N ILE A 837 7.69 -17.84 21.55
CA ILE A 837 6.77 -16.84 22.10
C ILE A 837 6.27 -15.91 20.99
N LEU A 838 7.16 -15.35 20.16
CA LEU A 838 6.80 -14.46 19.06
C LEU A 838 6.02 -15.16 17.92
N CYS A 839 6.08 -16.49 17.84
CA CYS A 839 5.27 -17.27 16.89
C CYS A 839 3.96 -17.77 17.51
N SER A 840 3.72 -17.51 18.79
CA SER A 840 2.51 -17.93 19.49
C SER A 840 1.28 -17.15 19.00
N PRO A 841 0.09 -17.79 18.93
CA PRO A 841 -1.16 -17.07 18.71
C PRO A 841 -1.36 -15.90 19.68
N ASN A 842 -0.94 -16.04 20.94
CA ASN A 842 -1.02 -14.98 21.96
C ASN A 842 -0.25 -13.70 21.58
N PHE A 843 0.83 -13.83 20.80
CA PHE A 843 1.54 -12.66 20.28
C PHE A 843 0.91 -12.15 18.98
N LEU A 844 0.65 -13.07 18.04
CA LEU A 844 0.25 -12.77 16.67
C LEU A 844 -1.19 -12.29 16.52
N TYR A 845 -2.07 -12.58 17.48
CA TYR A 845 -3.50 -12.29 17.43
C TYR A 845 -3.94 -11.39 18.59
N VAL A 846 -5.03 -10.66 18.33
CA VAL A 846 -5.79 -9.91 19.34
C VAL A 846 -7.08 -10.69 19.55
N PHE A 847 -7.18 -11.37 20.69
CA PHE A 847 -8.35 -12.16 21.07
C PHE A 847 -8.45 -12.22 22.59
N GLU A 848 -9.65 -12.53 23.09
CA GLU A 848 -9.88 -12.85 24.49
C GLU A 848 -9.47 -14.31 24.71
N ALA A 849 -8.56 -14.56 25.66
CA ALA A 849 -8.10 -15.91 25.94
C ALA A 849 -9.25 -16.74 26.55
N ASP A 850 -9.33 -18.03 26.17
CA ASP A 850 -10.29 -18.98 26.74
C ASP A 850 -9.93 -19.26 28.23
N GLU A 851 -10.30 -18.36 29.13
CA GLU A 851 -10.31 -18.62 30.57
C GLU A 851 -11.70 -19.14 30.98
N GLU A 852 -11.76 -19.94 32.05
CA GLU A 852 -13.05 -20.30 32.69
C GLU A 852 -13.83 -19.00 32.92
N VAL A 853 -15.06 -18.91 32.40
CA VAL A 853 -15.89 -17.72 32.52
C VAL A 853 -15.98 -17.37 34.01
N ASP A 854 -15.31 -16.30 34.41
CA ASP A 854 -15.44 -15.76 35.75
C ASP A 854 -16.87 -15.24 35.90
N GLU A 855 -17.74 -16.04 36.52
CA GLU A 855 -19.16 -15.71 36.70
C GLU A 855 -19.34 -14.35 37.41
N ASP A 856 -18.36 -13.90 38.22
CA ASP A 856 -18.39 -12.62 38.94
C ASP A 856 -18.15 -11.40 38.03
N ARG A 857 -17.74 -11.63 36.77
CA ARG A 857 -17.30 -10.61 35.81
C ARG A 857 -18.43 -9.99 34.99
N GLY A 858 -19.57 -10.66 34.92
CA GLY A 858 -20.72 -10.26 34.10
C GLY A 858 -20.42 -10.29 32.59
N PRO A 859 -21.13 -9.50 31.76
CA PRO A 859 -21.03 -9.56 30.29
C PRO A 859 -19.77 -8.90 29.72
N TRP A 860 -18.78 -8.57 30.54
CA TRP A 860 -17.67 -7.69 30.14
C TRP A 860 -16.40 -8.44 29.74
N ILE A 861 -15.76 -8.02 28.65
CA ILE A 861 -14.52 -8.62 28.13
C ILE A 861 -13.31 -8.37 29.02
N ASP A 862 -12.31 -9.27 28.92
CA ASP A 862 -11.03 -9.32 29.68
C ASP A 862 -10.36 -7.94 29.83
N PRO A 863 -9.92 -7.47 31.02
CA PRO A 863 -9.36 -6.14 31.14
C PRO A 863 -8.06 -6.00 30.31
N HIS A 864 -7.27 -7.08 30.16
CA HIS A 864 -6.08 -7.07 29.32
C HIS A 864 -6.44 -7.10 27.82
N TYR A 865 -7.47 -7.84 27.44
CA TYR A 865 -8.03 -7.79 26.09
C TYR A 865 -8.57 -6.40 25.76
N MET A 866 -9.32 -5.78 26.67
CA MET A 866 -9.82 -4.41 26.52
C MET A 866 -8.68 -3.39 26.42
N ALA A 867 -7.62 -3.51 27.23
CA ALA A 867 -6.42 -2.70 27.10
C ALA A 867 -5.78 -2.84 25.72
N SER A 868 -5.69 -4.06 25.21
CA SER A 868 -5.16 -4.35 23.86
C SER A 868 -6.06 -3.78 22.77
N LYS A 869 -7.38 -3.96 22.86
CA LYS A 869 -8.37 -3.43 21.91
C LYS A 869 -8.30 -1.91 21.84
N LEU A 870 -8.24 -1.24 23.00
CA LEU A 870 -8.08 0.21 23.10
C LEU A 870 -6.75 0.71 22.51
N ALA A 871 -5.64 0.03 22.83
CA ALA A 871 -4.32 0.40 22.34
C ALA A 871 -4.16 0.22 20.82
N TYR A 872 -4.61 -0.92 20.26
CA TYR A 872 -4.56 -1.12 18.80
C TYR A 872 -5.56 -0.23 18.06
N PHE A 873 -6.69 0.13 18.68
CA PHE A 873 -7.60 1.11 18.11
C PHE A 873 -6.96 2.51 18.06
N LEU A 874 -6.54 3.07 19.20
CA LEU A 874 -6.11 4.47 19.28
C LEU A 874 -4.65 4.72 18.87
N TRP A 875 -3.76 3.73 19.01
CA TRP A 875 -2.31 3.88 18.77
C TRP A 875 -1.74 2.93 17.71
N ASP A 876 -2.52 1.97 17.19
CA ASP A 876 -2.05 0.94 16.27
C ASP A 876 -0.84 0.16 16.85
N SER A 877 -0.75 0.04 18.18
CA SER A 877 0.40 -0.51 18.92
C SER A 877 -0.06 -1.20 20.21
N PRO A 878 0.76 -2.07 20.84
CA PRO A 878 0.40 -2.72 22.11
C PRO A 878 0.16 -1.70 23.25
N PRO A 879 -0.56 -2.11 24.33
CA PRO A 879 -0.81 -1.27 25.49
C PRO A 879 0.50 -0.85 26.17
N ASP A 880 0.52 0.36 26.72
CA ASP A 880 1.63 0.82 27.55
C ASP A 880 1.52 0.31 28.99
N ALA A 881 2.56 0.56 29.79
CA ALA A 881 2.62 0.08 31.17
C ALA A 881 1.44 0.58 32.04
N GLU A 882 0.91 1.77 31.74
CA GLU A 882 -0.23 2.32 32.49
C GLU A 882 -1.53 1.60 32.17
N LEU A 883 -1.82 1.32 30.88
CA LEU A 883 -2.98 0.51 30.50
C LEU A 883 -2.88 -0.91 31.07
N SER A 884 -1.70 -1.53 30.97
CA SER A 884 -1.48 -2.88 31.53
C SER A 884 -1.68 -2.90 33.05
N ARG A 885 -1.19 -1.88 33.76
CA ARG A 885 -1.39 -1.74 35.23
C ARG A 885 -2.87 -1.55 35.58
N LEU A 886 -3.60 -0.73 34.84
CA LEU A 886 -5.03 -0.50 35.09
C LEU A 886 -5.87 -1.74 34.79
N ALA A 887 -5.49 -2.51 33.77
CA ALA A 887 -6.10 -3.80 33.46
C ALA A 887 -5.87 -4.79 34.61
N GLN A 888 -4.63 -4.92 35.07
CA GLN A 888 -4.24 -5.78 36.19
C GLN A 888 -4.96 -5.41 37.50
N GLU A 889 -5.15 -4.12 37.77
CA GLU A 889 -5.88 -3.64 38.95
C GLU A 889 -7.42 -3.75 38.82
N GLY A 890 -7.94 -4.17 37.66
CA GLY A 890 -9.39 -4.20 37.39
C GLY A 890 -10.04 -2.82 37.31
N ARG A 891 -9.24 -1.75 37.17
CA ARG A 891 -9.68 -0.34 37.22
C ARG A 891 -9.82 0.32 35.85
N LEU A 892 -9.38 -0.35 34.78
CA LEU A 892 -9.37 0.23 33.44
C LEU A 892 -10.75 0.72 33.00
N ARG A 893 -11.82 -0.02 33.33
CA ARG A 893 -13.21 0.32 32.98
C ARG A 893 -13.62 1.71 33.49
N ASP A 894 -13.38 1.96 34.78
CA ASP A 894 -13.76 3.21 35.44
C ASP A 894 -12.94 4.41 34.93
N GLU A 895 -11.77 4.14 34.37
CA GLU A 895 -10.81 5.16 33.92
C GLU A 895 -10.82 5.33 32.39
N LEU A 896 -11.69 4.62 31.65
CA LEU A 896 -11.75 4.66 30.17
C LEU A 896 -11.79 6.08 29.60
N PRO A 897 -12.69 7.00 30.05
CA PRO A 897 -12.72 8.36 29.52
C PRO A 897 -11.38 9.11 29.69
N ALA A 898 -10.73 8.97 30.85
CA ALA A 898 -9.44 9.59 31.11
C ALA A 898 -8.31 8.98 30.26
N GLN A 899 -8.36 7.67 30.01
CA GLN A 899 -7.41 6.99 29.13
C GLN A 899 -7.59 7.39 27.67
N ILE A 900 -8.83 7.55 27.18
CA ILE A 900 -9.09 8.02 25.81
C ILE A 900 -8.49 9.42 25.61
N GLU A 901 -8.75 10.35 26.52
CA GLU A 901 -8.17 11.70 26.44
C GLU A 901 -6.64 11.66 26.45
N ARG A 902 -6.04 10.90 27.38
CA ARG A 902 -4.57 10.74 27.46
C ARG A 902 -4.00 10.20 26.15
N MET A 903 -4.61 9.16 25.60
CA MET A 903 -4.12 8.46 24.42
C MET A 903 -4.28 9.29 23.16
N VAL A 904 -5.38 10.04 23.02
CA VAL A 904 -5.59 10.96 21.88
C VAL A 904 -4.56 12.08 21.85
N GLN A 905 -4.11 12.56 23.02
CA GLN A 905 -3.08 13.60 23.13
C GLN A 905 -1.65 13.05 22.96
N ASP A 906 -1.46 11.73 22.98
CA ASP A 906 -0.15 11.11 22.84
C ASP A 906 0.30 11.10 21.36
N PRO A 907 1.59 11.37 21.06
CA PRO A 907 2.12 11.28 19.70
C PRO A 907 1.85 9.95 18.96
N LYS A 908 1.65 8.84 19.68
CA LYS A 908 1.28 7.55 19.09
C LYS A 908 -0.08 7.58 18.38
N ALA A 909 -1.00 8.48 18.74
CA ALA A 909 -2.29 8.64 18.06
C ALA A 909 -2.13 8.95 16.56
N TRP A 910 -0.99 9.55 16.18
CA TRP A 910 -0.65 9.78 14.77
C TRP A 910 -0.65 8.50 13.93
N ARG A 911 -0.29 7.35 14.50
CA ARG A 911 -0.28 6.05 13.81
C ARG A 911 -1.69 5.67 13.37
N MET A 912 -2.66 5.75 14.28
CA MET A 912 -4.08 5.53 13.97
C MET A 912 -4.60 6.56 12.99
N VAL A 913 -4.38 7.86 13.23
CA VAL A 913 -4.89 8.92 12.35
C VAL A 913 -4.43 8.69 10.91
N ARG A 914 -3.15 8.37 10.70
CA ARG A 914 -2.62 8.09 9.37
C ARG A 914 -3.25 6.84 8.76
N ARG A 915 -3.33 5.73 9.51
CA ARG A 915 -3.88 4.45 9.05
C ARG A 915 -5.35 4.56 8.69
N PHE A 916 -6.18 5.02 9.64
CA PHE A 916 -7.62 5.18 9.47
C PHE A 916 -7.93 6.12 8.29
N SER A 917 -7.27 7.29 8.23
CA SER A 917 -7.51 8.25 7.15
C SER A 917 -7.07 7.73 5.78
N GLU A 918 -5.95 7.01 5.71
CA GLU A 918 -5.48 6.40 4.46
C GLU A 918 -6.48 5.38 3.90
N GLU A 919 -7.07 4.57 4.77
CA GLU A 919 -7.99 3.49 4.42
C GLU A 919 -9.42 3.99 4.17
N TRP A 920 -9.98 4.77 5.10
CA TRP A 920 -11.33 5.34 4.98
C TRP A 920 -11.44 6.24 3.74
N LEU A 921 -10.54 7.21 3.60
CA LEU A 921 -10.63 8.21 2.53
C LEU A 921 -9.96 7.77 1.22
N ARG A 922 -9.39 6.56 1.16
CA ARG A 922 -8.70 6.02 -0.01
C ARG A 922 -7.53 6.88 -0.50
N VAL A 923 -6.69 7.36 0.43
CA VAL A 923 -5.48 8.13 0.10
C VAL A 923 -4.45 7.26 -0.65
N ASP A 924 -4.55 5.93 -0.55
CA ASP A 924 -3.80 4.97 -1.38
C ASP A 924 -3.94 5.28 -2.88
N ARG A 925 -5.15 5.65 -3.34
CA ARG A 925 -5.41 6.00 -4.75
C ARG A 925 -4.61 7.22 -5.21
N LEU A 926 -4.32 8.17 -4.32
CA LEU A 926 -3.41 9.28 -4.63
C LEU A 926 -2.05 8.71 -5.02
N ARG A 927 -1.45 7.87 -4.17
CA ARG A 927 -0.09 7.34 -4.36
C ARG A 927 0.05 6.57 -5.68
N GLU A 928 -0.97 5.84 -6.09
CA GLU A 928 -1.01 5.10 -7.36
C GLU A 928 -1.28 5.98 -8.59
N MET A 929 -1.92 7.15 -8.41
CA MET A 929 -2.32 8.01 -9.53
C MET A 929 -1.11 8.58 -10.29
N ASN A 930 -1.04 8.31 -11.59
CA ASN A 930 -0.05 8.88 -12.49
C ASN A 930 -0.68 9.99 -13.32
N THR A 931 -0.17 11.21 -13.20
CA THR A 931 -0.69 12.36 -13.92
C THR A 931 0.13 12.67 -15.17
N ASN A 932 -0.46 13.43 -16.09
CA ASN A 932 0.21 13.88 -17.29
C ASN A 932 1.28 14.94 -16.95
N VAL A 933 2.53 14.49 -16.83
CA VAL A 933 3.68 15.32 -16.45
C VAL A 933 3.96 16.49 -17.40
N ARG A 934 3.53 16.40 -18.67
CA ARG A 934 3.65 17.52 -19.64
C ARG A 934 2.60 18.60 -19.38
N ARG A 935 1.39 18.19 -19.01
CA ARG A 935 0.28 19.10 -18.70
C ARG A 935 0.43 19.75 -17.32
N TYR A 936 0.99 19.03 -16.34
CA TYR A 936 1.15 19.48 -14.96
C TYR A 936 2.62 19.43 -14.50
N PRO A 937 3.52 20.23 -15.10
CA PRO A 937 4.98 20.14 -14.87
C PRO A 937 5.43 20.54 -13.46
N ASP A 938 4.57 21.20 -12.70
CA ASP A 938 4.80 21.65 -11.31
C ASP A 938 4.11 20.77 -10.26
N PHE A 939 3.29 19.80 -10.69
CA PHE A 939 2.79 18.73 -9.83
C PHE A 939 3.87 17.66 -9.67
N THR A 940 4.73 17.88 -8.68
CA THR A 940 5.86 16.99 -8.36
C THR A 940 5.46 15.96 -7.32
N ARG A 941 6.26 14.89 -7.15
CA ARG A 941 6.06 13.93 -6.06
C ARG A 941 6.07 14.57 -4.66
N PHE A 942 6.77 15.70 -4.48
CA PHE A 942 6.78 16.44 -3.22
C PHE A 942 5.42 17.04 -2.93
N VAL A 943 4.78 17.65 -3.94
CA VAL A 943 3.40 18.14 -3.82
C VAL A 943 2.45 16.98 -3.55
N LYS A 944 2.64 15.86 -4.27
CA LYS A 944 1.82 14.66 -4.09
C LYS A 944 1.93 14.06 -2.68
N ALA A 945 3.14 14.00 -2.12
CA ALA A 945 3.36 13.57 -0.74
C ALA A 945 2.74 14.57 0.25
N ASP A 946 2.95 15.86 0.03
CA ASP A 946 2.39 16.91 0.88
C ASP A 946 0.85 16.91 0.88
N MET A 947 0.20 16.54 -0.23
CA MET A 947 -1.26 16.37 -0.27
C MET A 947 -1.76 15.25 0.66
N ALA A 948 -1.02 14.15 0.79
CA ALA A 948 -1.36 13.10 1.74
C ALA A 948 -1.18 13.59 3.18
N GLU A 949 -0.05 14.26 3.45
CA GLU A 949 0.24 14.83 4.77
C GLU A 949 -0.75 15.94 5.16
N GLU A 950 -1.25 16.75 4.22
CA GLU A 950 -2.36 17.70 4.46
C GLU A 950 -3.56 16.99 5.08
N THR A 951 -3.98 15.86 4.51
CA THR A 951 -5.11 15.08 5.04
C THR A 951 -4.83 14.57 6.44
N TYR A 952 -3.66 13.98 6.68
CA TYR A 952 -3.32 13.42 8.00
C TYR A 952 -3.21 14.50 9.08
N HIS A 953 -2.53 15.61 8.78
CA HIS A 953 -2.44 16.74 9.70
C HIS A 953 -3.81 17.36 9.97
N PHE A 954 -4.68 17.43 8.95
CA PHE A 954 -6.03 17.96 9.11
C PHE A 954 -6.89 17.08 10.01
N MET A 955 -6.88 15.76 9.80
CA MET A 955 -7.60 14.80 10.64
C MET A 955 -7.10 14.85 12.09
N HIS A 956 -5.78 14.92 12.28
CA HIS A 956 -5.17 15.04 13.60
C HIS A 956 -5.52 16.36 14.29
N GLU A 957 -5.49 17.49 13.58
CA GLU A 957 -5.85 18.81 14.10
C GLU A 957 -7.30 18.84 14.60
N VAL A 958 -8.22 18.23 13.85
CA VAL A 958 -9.64 18.13 14.24
C VAL A 958 -9.80 17.24 15.49
N LEU A 959 -9.04 16.16 15.60
CA LEU A 959 -9.11 15.23 16.74
C LEU A 959 -8.51 15.83 18.03
N VAL A 960 -7.26 16.28 17.96
CA VAL A 960 -6.50 16.70 19.15
C VAL A 960 -7.06 17.98 19.76
N ASN A 961 -7.55 18.91 18.93
CA ASN A 961 -8.20 20.13 19.40
C ASN A 961 -9.72 19.97 19.60
N ASP A 962 -10.24 18.74 19.48
CA ASP A 962 -11.65 18.39 19.64
C ASP A 962 -12.62 19.30 18.87
N LEU A 963 -12.30 19.53 17.60
CA LEU A 963 -13.14 20.34 16.71
C LEU A 963 -14.36 19.51 16.26
N SER A 964 -15.42 20.20 15.84
CA SER A 964 -16.59 19.54 15.28
C SER A 964 -16.22 18.75 14.02
N ILE A 965 -16.75 17.53 13.87
CA ILE A 965 -16.61 16.71 12.65
C ILE A 965 -17.19 17.40 11.41
N MET A 966 -18.03 18.44 11.58
CA MET A 966 -18.50 19.28 10.48
C MET A 966 -17.36 20.00 9.74
N ASN A 967 -16.21 20.20 10.40
CA ASN A 967 -15.00 20.73 9.76
C ASN A 967 -14.52 19.83 8.61
N PHE A 968 -14.79 18.52 8.67
CA PHE A 968 -14.47 17.60 7.57
C PHE A 968 -15.25 17.93 6.30
N ILE A 969 -16.41 18.57 6.39
CA ILE A 969 -17.17 19.01 5.22
C ILE A 969 -16.72 20.40 4.77
N ASP A 970 -16.71 21.36 5.70
CA ASP A 970 -16.25 22.71 5.43
C ASP A 970 -15.52 23.30 6.64
N SER A 971 -14.36 23.88 6.41
CA SER A 971 -13.50 24.48 7.44
C SER A 971 -12.96 25.83 6.97
N ASP A 972 -12.77 26.75 7.91
CA ASP A 972 -12.12 28.05 7.68
C ASP A 972 -10.58 27.94 7.67
N PHE A 973 -10.05 26.72 7.66
CA PHE A 973 -8.63 26.45 7.67
C PHE A 973 -8.25 25.21 6.85
N ALA A 974 -6.99 25.12 6.47
CA ALA A 974 -6.35 23.92 5.94
C ALA A 974 -4.98 23.72 6.61
N MET A 975 -4.47 22.50 6.56
CA MET A 975 -3.13 22.17 7.06
C MET A 975 -2.14 22.20 5.91
N LEU A 976 -1.32 23.26 5.85
CA LEU A 976 -0.45 23.50 4.70
C LEU A 976 0.99 23.77 5.14
N ASN A 977 1.95 23.24 4.38
CA ASN A 977 3.32 23.73 4.35
C ASN A 977 3.51 24.72 3.19
N GLN A 978 4.69 25.33 3.06
CA GLN A 978 4.96 26.29 1.98
C GLN A 978 4.81 25.66 0.58
N ASN A 979 5.35 24.45 0.39
CA ASN A 979 5.38 23.81 -0.93
C ASN A 979 3.97 23.54 -1.49
N LEU A 980 3.06 23.06 -0.64
CA LEU A 980 1.67 22.81 -1.01
C LEU A 980 0.84 24.10 -1.10
N ALA A 981 1.04 25.05 -0.18
CA ALA A 981 0.36 26.35 -0.23
C ALA A 981 0.64 27.08 -1.55
N GLU A 982 1.92 27.14 -1.96
CA GLU A 982 2.31 27.72 -3.25
C GLU A 982 1.70 26.95 -4.43
N PHE A 983 1.56 25.63 -4.33
CA PHE A 983 0.91 24.82 -5.38
C PHE A 983 -0.60 25.12 -5.50
N TYR A 984 -1.26 25.43 -4.38
CA TYR A 984 -2.66 25.85 -4.32
C TYR A 984 -2.87 27.35 -4.62
N GLY A 985 -1.81 28.15 -4.73
CA GLY A 985 -1.90 29.59 -4.93
C GLY A 985 -2.20 30.38 -3.64
N ILE A 986 -1.90 29.81 -2.48
CA ILE A 986 -2.06 30.44 -1.16
C ILE A 986 -0.72 31.06 -0.74
N GLU A 987 -0.73 32.38 -0.54
CA GLU A 987 0.46 33.14 -0.17
C GLU A 987 0.67 33.21 1.37
N GLY A 988 1.88 33.53 1.81
CA GLY A 988 2.18 33.83 3.22
C GLY A 988 2.65 32.64 4.07
N VAL A 989 2.53 31.41 3.59
CA VAL A 989 3.03 30.20 4.27
C VAL A 989 4.53 30.04 3.99
N LYS A 990 5.34 29.71 5.01
CA LYS A 990 6.81 29.63 4.91
C LYS A 990 7.40 28.43 5.63
N GLY A 991 8.29 27.70 5.00
CA GLY A 991 8.96 26.53 5.59
C GLY A 991 8.21 25.21 5.37
N HIS A 992 8.81 24.13 5.84
CA HIS A 992 8.42 22.74 5.53
C HIS A 992 7.33 22.18 6.46
N ASP A 993 7.16 22.74 7.66
CA ASP A 993 6.18 22.25 8.63
C ASP A 993 4.74 22.55 8.19
N PHE A 994 3.88 21.55 8.32
CA PHE A 994 2.44 21.72 8.21
C PHE A 994 1.92 22.54 9.39
N ARG A 995 1.01 23.48 9.09
CA ARG A 995 0.36 24.31 10.10
C ARG A 995 -1.04 24.68 9.67
N ARG A 996 -1.85 25.09 10.64
CA ARG A 996 -3.15 25.70 10.38
C ARG A 996 -2.98 27.01 9.61
N VAL A 997 -3.60 27.09 8.45
CA VAL A 997 -3.63 28.27 7.58
C VAL A 997 -5.08 28.65 7.35
N GLU A 998 -5.42 29.92 7.59
CA GLU A 998 -6.75 30.47 7.36
C GLU A 998 -7.12 30.39 5.87
N ILE A 999 -8.34 29.92 5.59
CA ILE A 999 -8.88 29.74 4.25
C ILE A 999 -10.07 30.68 4.05
N LEU A 1000 -9.91 31.58 3.07
CA LEU A 1000 -10.98 32.45 2.62
C LEU A 1000 -11.85 31.73 1.58
N PRO A 1001 -13.17 32.03 1.49
CA PRO A 1001 -14.06 31.40 0.49
C PRO A 1001 -13.56 31.53 -0.96
N SER A 1002 -12.85 32.62 -1.29
CA SER A 1002 -12.27 32.85 -2.61
C SER A 1002 -11.11 31.92 -2.96
N MET A 1003 -10.53 31.23 -1.98
CA MET A 1003 -9.46 30.25 -2.22
C MET A 1003 -10.01 28.90 -2.68
N HIS A 1004 -11.34 28.67 -2.58
CA HIS A 1004 -11.98 27.41 -2.96
C HIS A 1004 -11.34 26.17 -2.28
N ARG A 1005 -11.01 26.30 -0.99
CA ARG A 1005 -10.45 25.23 -0.14
C ARG A 1005 -11.28 25.07 1.15
N GLY A 1006 -10.80 24.28 2.11
CA GLY A 1006 -11.47 23.95 3.37
C GLY A 1006 -12.19 22.59 3.31
N GLY A 1007 -12.12 21.80 4.37
CA GLY A 1007 -12.72 20.47 4.45
C GLY A 1007 -12.16 19.43 3.47
N LEU A 1008 -12.55 18.19 3.69
CA LEU A 1008 -12.13 17.00 2.93
C LEU A 1008 -12.69 16.96 1.50
N LEU A 1009 -13.63 17.82 1.10
CA LEU A 1009 -14.14 17.84 -0.27
C LEU A 1009 -13.33 18.76 -1.21
N SER A 1010 -12.34 19.50 -0.68
CA SER A 1010 -11.49 20.39 -1.48
C SER A 1010 -9.96 20.17 -1.40
N GLN A 1011 -9.46 19.23 -0.61
CA GLN A 1011 -8.03 18.83 -0.58
C GLN A 1011 -7.53 18.11 -1.84
N GLY A 1012 -6.23 18.14 -2.09
CA GLY A 1012 -5.63 17.55 -3.29
C GLY A 1012 -5.63 16.01 -3.31
N ALA A 1013 -5.61 15.37 -2.14
CA ALA A 1013 -5.46 13.92 -2.02
C ALA A 1013 -6.56 13.13 -2.73
N PHE A 1014 -7.83 13.45 -2.45
CA PHE A 1014 -8.96 12.75 -3.09
C PHE A 1014 -9.27 13.33 -4.48
N LEU A 1015 -9.10 14.63 -4.73
CA LEU A 1015 -9.33 15.23 -6.06
C LEU A 1015 -8.43 14.55 -7.10
N THR A 1016 -7.17 14.36 -6.75
CA THR A 1016 -6.17 13.72 -7.61
C THR A 1016 -6.33 12.21 -7.62
N GLY A 1017 -6.50 11.57 -6.47
CA GLY A 1017 -6.67 10.11 -6.38
C GLY A 1017 -7.87 9.57 -7.15
N HIS A 1018 -8.89 10.41 -7.37
CA HIS A 1018 -10.09 10.09 -8.15
C HIS A 1018 -10.15 10.80 -9.51
N SER A 1019 -8.98 11.00 -10.14
CA SER A 1019 -8.85 11.51 -11.51
C SER A 1019 -8.58 10.39 -12.53
N ASP A 1020 -8.35 10.74 -13.80
CA ASP A 1020 -7.76 9.85 -14.82
C ASP A 1020 -6.30 10.18 -15.14
N GLY A 1021 -5.71 11.14 -14.41
CA GLY A 1021 -4.35 11.63 -14.61
C GLY A 1021 -4.21 12.74 -15.66
N THR A 1022 -5.15 12.88 -16.60
CA THR A 1022 -5.17 13.97 -17.60
C THR A 1022 -6.16 15.06 -17.21
N ASP A 1023 -7.36 14.67 -16.77
CA ASP A 1023 -8.39 15.54 -16.23
C ASP A 1023 -9.03 14.94 -14.96
N GLY A 1024 -9.88 15.72 -14.27
CA GLY A 1024 -10.68 15.22 -13.15
C GLY A 1024 -11.71 14.20 -13.64
N HIS A 1025 -12.04 13.20 -12.82
CA HIS A 1025 -13.00 12.17 -13.20
C HIS A 1025 -14.30 12.26 -12.36
N PRO A 1026 -15.39 12.82 -12.90
CA PRO A 1026 -16.62 13.11 -12.15
C PRO A 1026 -17.24 11.90 -11.48
N ILE A 1027 -17.32 10.76 -12.19
CA ILE A 1027 -17.93 9.54 -11.64
C ILE A 1027 -17.12 9.00 -10.45
N LYS A 1028 -15.79 8.88 -10.56
CA LYS A 1028 -14.94 8.40 -9.46
C LYS A 1028 -15.04 9.30 -8.22
N ARG A 1029 -15.10 10.62 -8.42
CA ARG A 1029 -15.29 11.59 -7.32
C ARG A 1029 -16.70 11.50 -6.70
N ALA A 1030 -17.73 11.32 -7.53
CA ALA A 1030 -19.11 11.14 -7.07
C ALA A 1030 -19.27 9.86 -6.25
N VAL A 1031 -18.77 8.73 -6.76
CA VAL A 1031 -18.78 7.43 -6.07
C VAL A 1031 -18.09 7.56 -4.72
N TRP A 1032 -16.89 8.17 -4.68
CA TRP A 1032 -16.17 8.39 -3.43
C TRP A 1032 -16.95 9.26 -2.44
N LEU A 1033 -17.54 10.39 -2.88
CA LEU A 1033 -18.37 11.24 -2.01
C LEU A 1033 -19.57 10.45 -1.45
N LYS A 1034 -20.27 9.71 -2.32
CA LYS A 1034 -21.45 8.93 -1.94
C LYS A 1034 -21.11 7.83 -0.94
N GLU A 1035 -20.06 7.05 -1.22
CA GLU A 1035 -19.61 5.92 -0.42
C GLU A 1035 -18.99 6.37 0.92
N LYS A 1036 -18.03 7.31 0.88
CA LYS A 1036 -17.20 7.64 2.06
C LYS A 1036 -17.72 8.79 2.91
N ILE A 1037 -18.53 9.69 2.34
CA ILE A 1037 -19.04 10.88 3.04
C ILE A 1037 -20.54 10.78 3.31
N LEU A 1038 -21.34 10.27 2.37
CA LEU A 1038 -22.79 10.21 2.54
C LEU A 1038 -23.30 8.88 3.12
N GLY A 1039 -22.47 7.82 3.15
CA GLY A 1039 -22.90 6.48 3.58
C GLY A 1039 -23.94 5.85 2.64
N ASP A 1040 -23.91 6.21 1.35
CA ASP A 1040 -24.89 5.77 0.35
C ASP A 1040 -24.16 5.24 -0.91
N PRO A 1041 -23.45 4.11 -0.81
CA PRO A 1041 -22.66 3.57 -1.92
C PRO A 1041 -23.55 3.27 -3.13
N PRO A 1042 -23.15 3.68 -4.34
CA PRO A 1042 -23.91 3.36 -5.54
C PRO A 1042 -23.85 1.85 -5.85
N PRO A 1043 -24.86 1.28 -6.53
CA PRO A 1043 -24.85 -0.12 -6.91
C PRO A 1043 -23.67 -0.45 -7.84
N PRO A 1044 -23.15 -1.70 -7.83
CA PRO A 1044 -22.05 -2.09 -8.69
C PRO A 1044 -22.40 -1.91 -10.17
N PRO A 1045 -21.41 -1.60 -11.03
CA PRO A 1045 -21.65 -1.42 -12.45
C PRO A 1045 -22.15 -2.73 -13.11
N PRO A 1046 -23.01 -2.66 -14.13
CA PRO A 1046 -23.46 -3.86 -14.84
C PRO A 1046 -22.28 -4.64 -15.47
N PRO A 1047 -22.34 -5.99 -15.53
CA PRO A 1047 -21.34 -6.76 -16.27
C PRO A 1047 -21.41 -6.42 -17.76
N ASN A 1048 -20.25 -6.15 -18.38
CA ASN A 1048 -20.07 -5.78 -19.81
C ASN A 1048 -20.48 -4.35 -20.21
N VAL A 1049 -20.19 -3.32 -19.41
CA VAL A 1049 -20.22 -1.93 -19.89
C VAL A 1049 -19.00 -1.71 -20.80
N PRO A 1050 -19.17 -1.45 -22.12
CA PRO A 1050 -18.05 -1.07 -22.97
C PRO A 1050 -17.49 0.28 -22.51
N GLU A 1051 -16.16 0.38 -22.43
CA GLU A 1051 -15.47 1.66 -22.22
C GLU A 1051 -15.93 2.67 -23.28
N LEU A 1052 -16.00 3.95 -22.90
CA LEU A 1052 -16.22 5.03 -23.86
C LEU A 1052 -15.05 5.01 -24.84
N ASP A 1053 -15.32 4.78 -26.12
CA ASP A 1053 -14.30 4.79 -27.18
C ASP A 1053 -13.79 6.23 -27.34
N PRO A 1054 -12.56 6.55 -26.87
CA PRO A 1054 -12.02 7.89 -26.97
C PRO A 1054 -11.74 8.29 -28.43
N ASP A 1055 -11.73 7.33 -29.36
CA ASP A 1055 -11.54 7.57 -30.79
C ASP A 1055 -12.82 8.01 -31.50
N THR A 1056 -13.92 8.25 -30.77
CA THR A 1056 -15.13 8.88 -31.32
C THR A 1056 -14.79 10.31 -31.80
N PRO A 1057 -14.83 10.61 -33.11
CA PRO A 1057 -14.35 11.89 -33.63
C PRO A 1057 -15.10 13.07 -33.01
N GLY A 1058 -14.37 13.98 -32.37
CA GLY A 1058 -14.91 15.19 -31.74
C GLY A 1058 -15.35 15.03 -30.27
N PHE A 1059 -15.22 13.85 -29.66
CA PHE A 1059 -15.55 13.61 -28.24
C PHE A 1059 -14.74 14.50 -27.29
N GLU A 1060 -13.46 14.73 -27.60
CA GLU A 1060 -12.54 15.59 -26.84
C GLU A 1060 -12.91 17.08 -26.83
N ASN A 1061 -13.79 17.52 -27.74
CA ASN A 1061 -14.25 18.91 -27.88
C ASN A 1061 -15.60 19.16 -27.18
N LEU A 1062 -16.21 18.13 -26.60
CA LEU A 1062 -17.49 18.22 -25.90
C LEU A 1062 -17.28 18.66 -24.44
N THR A 1063 -18.23 19.43 -23.91
CA THR A 1063 -18.29 19.73 -22.48
C THR A 1063 -18.53 18.44 -21.68
N LEU A 1064 -18.19 18.44 -20.39
CA LEU A 1064 -18.42 17.27 -19.55
C LEU A 1064 -19.89 16.82 -19.56
N LYS A 1065 -20.83 17.77 -19.51
CA LYS A 1065 -22.26 17.48 -19.54
C LYS A 1065 -22.70 16.82 -20.85
N GLU A 1066 -22.11 17.22 -21.98
CA GLU A 1066 -22.36 16.60 -23.28
C GLU A 1066 -21.74 15.21 -23.37
N GLN A 1067 -20.53 15.01 -22.84
CA GLN A 1067 -19.89 13.69 -22.76
C GLN A 1067 -20.73 12.71 -21.91
N LEU A 1068 -21.20 13.15 -20.74
CA LEU A 1068 -22.09 12.36 -19.88
C LEU A 1068 -23.43 12.10 -20.57
N ALA A 1069 -24.00 13.08 -21.28
CA ALA A 1069 -25.25 12.90 -22.02
C ALA A 1069 -25.13 11.84 -23.12
N LEU A 1070 -24.00 11.80 -23.85
CA LEU A 1070 -23.73 10.75 -24.84
C LEU A 1070 -23.61 9.37 -24.19
N HIS A 1071 -22.96 9.28 -23.03
CA HIS A 1071 -22.85 8.01 -22.29
C HIS A 1071 -24.19 7.52 -21.73
N ARG A 1072 -25.04 8.46 -21.31
CA ARG A 1072 -26.39 8.19 -20.77
C ARG A 1072 -27.39 7.68 -21.80
N ASP A 1073 -27.15 7.79 -23.11
CA ASP A 1073 -28.17 7.43 -24.11
C ASP A 1073 -28.50 5.92 -24.18
N LYS A 1074 -27.80 5.09 -23.39
CA LYS A 1074 -28.11 3.66 -23.23
C LYS A 1074 -29.12 3.44 -22.11
N ALA A 1075 -30.22 2.74 -22.43
CA ALA A 1075 -31.29 2.41 -21.47
C ALA A 1075 -30.81 1.62 -20.22
N SER A 1076 -29.69 0.92 -20.31
CA SER A 1076 -29.06 0.21 -19.17
C SER A 1076 -28.23 1.12 -18.25
N CYS A 1077 -27.90 2.33 -18.68
CA CYS A 1077 -26.94 3.22 -18.01
C CYS A 1077 -27.65 4.45 -17.38
N VAL A 1078 -28.76 4.92 -17.97
CA VAL A 1078 -29.50 6.11 -17.49
C VAL A 1078 -29.77 6.09 -16.00
N ASP A 1079 -30.29 4.99 -15.47
CA ASP A 1079 -30.88 4.96 -14.12
C ASP A 1079 -29.81 5.17 -13.02
N CYS A 1080 -28.64 4.53 -13.16
CA CYS A 1080 -27.52 4.73 -12.23
C CYS A 1080 -26.88 6.13 -12.41
N HIS A 1081 -26.70 6.57 -13.66
CA HIS A 1081 -26.05 7.86 -13.95
C HIS A 1081 -26.88 9.08 -13.50
N LEU A 1082 -28.22 8.98 -13.52
CA LEU A 1082 -29.09 10.00 -12.92
C LEU A 1082 -28.86 10.16 -11.41
N LYS A 1083 -28.42 9.11 -10.71
CA LYS A 1083 -28.17 9.13 -9.27
C LYS A 1083 -26.74 9.52 -8.90
N ILE A 1084 -25.77 9.34 -9.80
CA ILE A 1084 -24.34 9.49 -9.50
C ILE A 1084 -23.79 10.80 -10.10
N ASP A 1085 -24.01 11.01 -11.38
CA ASP A 1085 -23.39 12.11 -12.12
C ASP A 1085 -23.63 13.49 -11.52
N PRO A 1086 -24.83 13.81 -10.97
CA PRO A 1086 -25.06 15.13 -10.41
C PRO A 1086 -24.06 15.53 -9.32
N TYR A 1087 -23.64 14.57 -8.49
CA TYR A 1087 -22.62 14.75 -7.47
C TYR A 1087 -21.24 14.99 -8.07
N GLY A 1088 -20.93 14.35 -9.20
CA GLY A 1088 -19.64 14.45 -9.88
C GLY A 1088 -19.45 15.77 -10.64
N VAL A 1089 -20.50 16.27 -11.29
CA VAL A 1089 -20.49 17.55 -12.03
C VAL A 1089 -20.09 18.72 -11.12
N ALA A 1090 -20.45 18.68 -9.84
CA ALA A 1090 -20.05 19.69 -8.87
C ALA A 1090 -18.52 19.81 -8.69
N PHE A 1091 -17.75 18.77 -9.03
CA PHE A 1091 -16.28 18.77 -8.97
C PHE A 1091 -15.59 19.21 -10.26
N GLU A 1092 -16.33 19.58 -11.31
CA GLU A 1092 -15.76 19.91 -12.63
C GLU A 1092 -14.78 21.09 -12.58
N ASN A 1093 -14.96 22.00 -11.60
CA ASN A 1093 -14.04 23.10 -11.33
C ASN A 1093 -12.67 22.66 -10.82
N TYR A 1094 -12.42 21.38 -10.55
CA TYR A 1094 -11.09 20.89 -10.16
C TYR A 1094 -10.50 20.00 -11.26
N ASP A 1095 -9.28 20.30 -11.68
CA ASP A 1095 -8.54 19.50 -12.66
C ASP A 1095 -7.99 18.19 -12.09
N ALA A 1096 -7.18 17.46 -12.85
CA ALA A 1096 -6.62 16.17 -12.46
C ALA A 1096 -5.72 16.24 -11.21
N VAL A 1097 -5.08 17.38 -10.95
CA VAL A 1097 -4.16 17.59 -9.83
C VAL A 1097 -4.80 18.38 -8.69
N GLY A 1098 -6.13 18.51 -8.73
CA GLY A 1098 -6.92 19.16 -7.70
C GLY A 1098 -6.77 20.68 -7.65
N ARG A 1099 -6.39 21.34 -8.74
CA ARG A 1099 -6.40 22.81 -8.84
C ARG A 1099 -7.74 23.32 -9.32
N PHE A 1100 -8.16 24.44 -8.76
CA PHE A 1100 -9.39 25.09 -9.16
C PHE A 1100 -9.23 25.79 -10.52
N ARG A 1101 -10.26 25.69 -11.37
CA ARG A 1101 -10.34 26.30 -12.70
C ARG A 1101 -11.74 26.85 -12.96
N GLU A 1102 -11.78 28.00 -13.63
CA GLU A 1102 -13.04 28.61 -14.09
C GLU A 1102 -13.38 28.26 -15.55
N GLN A 1103 -12.37 27.86 -16.33
CA GLN A 1103 -12.50 27.58 -17.75
C GLN A 1103 -11.78 26.28 -18.13
N VAL A 1104 -12.34 25.57 -19.12
CA VAL A 1104 -11.76 24.38 -19.76
C VAL A 1104 -11.82 24.60 -21.28
N GLN A 1105 -10.68 24.49 -21.96
CA GLN A 1105 -10.58 24.72 -23.42
C GLN A 1105 -11.12 26.09 -23.90
N GLY A 1106 -11.10 27.12 -23.03
CA GLY A 1106 -11.62 28.47 -23.34
C GLY A 1106 -13.12 28.66 -23.07
N GLU A 1107 -13.84 27.60 -22.72
CA GLU A 1107 -15.25 27.65 -22.30
C GLU A 1107 -15.37 27.72 -20.78
N ARG A 1108 -16.42 28.39 -20.28
CA ARG A 1108 -16.67 28.50 -18.84
C ARG A 1108 -17.18 27.16 -18.30
N VAL A 1109 -16.61 26.71 -17.18
CA VAL A 1109 -17.06 25.49 -16.49
C VAL A 1109 -18.46 25.68 -15.91
N ASP A 1110 -19.35 24.74 -16.21
CA ASP A 1110 -20.71 24.68 -15.65
C ASP A 1110 -20.84 23.54 -14.64
N SER A 1111 -20.42 23.82 -13.41
CA SER A 1111 -20.54 22.90 -12.27
C SER A 1111 -21.91 22.92 -11.57
N THR A 1112 -22.93 23.49 -12.21
CA THR A 1112 -24.29 23.52 -11.67
C THR A 1112 -24.97 22.18 -11.93
N SER A 1113 -25.64 21.63 -10.93
CA SER A 1113 -26.29 20.33 -11.05
C SER A 1113 -27.49 20.21 -10.11
N THR A 1114 -28.49 19.43 -10.51
CA THR A 1114 -29.65 19.10 -9.66
C THR A 1114 -29.47 17.69 -9.12
N LEU A 1115 -29.38 17.57 -7.79
CA LEU A 1115 -29.24 16.30 -7.09
C LEU A 1115 -30.53 15.47 -7.20
N PRO A 1116 -30.49 14.15 -6.91
CA PRO A 1116 -31.65 13.26 -7.06
C PRO A 1116 -32.88 13.64 -6.22
N ASP A 1117 -32.68 14.39 -5.13
CA ASP A 1117 -33.74 14.92 -4.27
C ASP A 1117 -34.33 16.27 -4.75
N GLY A 1118 -33.85 16.77 -5.89
CA GLY A 1118 -34.29 18.02 -6.51
C GLY A 1118 -33.55 19.27 -6.04
N ILE A 1119 -32.59 19.15 -5.12
CA ILE A 1119 -31.80 20.31 -4.66
C ILE A 1119 -30.77 20.68 -5.73
N GLU A 1120 -30.76 21.97 -6.12
CA GLU A 1120 -29.74 22.51 -7.01
C GLU A 1120 -28.48 22.86 -6.21
N VAL A 1121 -27.33 22.36 -6.69
CA VAL A 1121 -26.01 22.64 -6.14
C VAL A 1121 -25.11 23.26 -7.20
N ARG A 1122 -24.21 24.13 -6.76
CA ARG A 1122 -23.23 24.78 -7.63
C ARG A 1122 -21.83 24.58 -7.09
N GLY A 1123 -21.04 23.79 -7.82
CA GLY A 1123 -19.67 23.47 -7.43
C GLY A 1123 -19.57 22.73 -6.10
N VAL A 1124 -18.32 22.51 -5.64
CA VAL A 1124 -18.06 21.85 -4.35
C VAL A 1124 -18.63 22.62 -3.16
N THR A 1125 -18.62 23.95 -3.18
CA THR A 1125 -19.27 24.76 -2.12
C THR A 1125 -20.76 24.45 -1.99
N GLY A 1126 -21.46 24.24 -3.10
CA GLY A 1126 -22.86 23.80 -3.09
C GLY A 1126 -23.05 22.44 -2.43
N ILE A 1127 -22.15 21.48 -2.72
CA ILE A 1127 -22.17 20.14 -2.09
C ILE A 1127 -21.89 20.26 -0.58
N LYS A 1128 -20.89 21.05 -0.17
CA LYS A 1128 -20.59 21.28 1.25
C LYS A 1128 -21.82 21.80 2.01
N ASN A 1129 -22.47 22.84 1.48
CA ASN A 1129 -23.68 23.41 2.05
C ASN A 1129 -24.83 22.39 2.11
N TYR A 1130 -25.00 21.61 1.04
CA TYR A 1130 -25.99 20.53 1.01
C TYR A 1130 -25.75 19.50 2.11
N VAL A 1131 -24.50 19.06 2.31
CA VAL A 1131 -24.17 18.12 3.38
C VAL A 1131 -24.45 18.72 4.75
N LEU A 1132 -23.98 19.94 5.01
CA LEU A 1132 -24.16 20.61 6.31
C LEU A 1132 -25.64 20.90 6.64
N MET A 1133 -26.46 21.26 5.66
CA MET A 1133 -27.84 21.68 5.89
C MET A 1133 -28.85 20.53 5.80
N ALA A 1134 -28.62 19.55 4.93
CA ALA A 1134 -29.60 18.50 4.62
C ALA A 1134 -29.13 17.08 4.97
N LYS A 1135 -27.81 16.84 5.10
CA LYS A 1135 -27.24 15.49 5.30
C LYS A 1135 -26.27 15.38 6.48
N ARG A 1136 -26.34 16.30 7.45
CA ARG A 1136 -25.47 16.31 8.63
C ARG A 1136 -25.50 14.98 9.39
N ASP A 1137 -26.69 14.48 9.65
CA ASP A 1137 -26.87 13.23 10.39
C ASP A 1137 -26.45 12.00 9.55
N HIS A 1138 -26.58 12.05 8.21
CA HIS A 1138 -26.09 10.97 7.33
C HIS A 1138 -24.56 10.92 7.33
N PHE A 1139 -23.90 12.08 7.23
CA PHE A 1139 -22.44 12.16 7.33
C PHE A 1139 -21.95 11.69 8.71
N THR A 1140 -22.64 12.06 9.78
CA THR A 1140 -22.31 11.64 11.14
C THR A 1140 -22.42 10.12 11.27
N LYS A 1141 -23.52 9.52 10.82
CA LYS A 1141 -23.70 8.06 10.79
C LYS A 1141 -22.62 7.37 9.96
N ALA A 1142 -22.33 7.87 8.75
CA ALA A 1142 -21.29 7.31 7.90
C ALA A 1142 -19.90 7.34 8.56
N LEU A 1143 -19.53 8.43 9.22
CA LEU A 1143 -18.26 8.51 9.97
C LEU A 1143 -18.24 7.51 11.14
N VAL A 1144 -19.33 7.44 11.92
CA VAL A 1144 -19.47 6.51 13.04
C VAL A 1144 -19.34 5.07 12.55
N GLU A 1145 -20.07 4.66 11.51
CA GLU A 1145 -20.00 3.31 10.92
C GLU A 1145 -18.58 2.91 10.53
N HIS A 1146 -17.87 3.80 9.83
CA HIS A 1146 -16.50 3.51 9.38
C HIS A 1146 -15.52 3.42 10.56
N LEU A 1147 -15.62 4.34 11.53
CA LEU A 1147 -14.73 4.33 12.69
C LEU A 1147 -15.05 3.18 13.65
N TYR A 1148 -16.31 2.82 13.78
CA TYR A 1148 -16.80 1.69 14.57
C TYR A 1148 -16.33 0.36 13.97
N ALA A 1149 -16.49 0.16 12.65
CA ALA A 1149 -15.92 -1.00 11.94
C ALA A 1149 -14.40 -1.11 12.17
N TYR A 1150 -13.69 0.02 12.09
CA TYR A 1150 -12.25 0.06 12.34
C TYR A 1150 -11.90 -0.23 13.80
N ALA A 1151 -12.67 0.27 14.77
CA ALA A 1151 -12.44 0.05 16.20
C ALA A 1151 -12.63 -1.43 16.60
N LEU A 1152 -13.68 -2.06 16.07
CA LEU A 1152 -13.98 -3.47 16.34
C LEU A 1152 -13.14 -4.44 15.50
N GLY A 1153 -12.62 -3.99 14.35
CA GLY A 1153 -11.90 -4.86 13.42
C GLY A 1153 -12.82 -5.89 12.75
N ARG A 1154 -14.08 -5.52 12.50
CA ARG A 1154 -15.06 -6.31 11.73
C ARG A 1154 -15.96 -5.40 10.92
N ASN A 1155 -16.74 -5.95 9.99
CA ASN A 1155 -17.72 -5.16 9.25
C ASN A 1155 -18.90 -4.81 10.19
N VAL A 1156 -19.53 -3.66 9.93
CA VAL A 1156 -20.80 -3.30 10.56
C VAL A 1156 -21.88 -4.21 9.96
N THR A 1157 -22.71 -4.78 10.83
CA THR A 1157 -23.85 -5.61 10.45
C THR A 1157 -25.16 -4.92 10.83
N PHE A 1158 -26.29 -5.48 10.41
CA PHE A 1158 -27.60 -5.01 10.87
C PHE A 1158 -27.77 -5.03 12.41
N ALA A 1159 -26.99 -5.87 13.10
CA ALA A 1159 -27.08 -6.00 14.55
C ALA A 1159 -26.55 -4.74 15.28
N ASP A 1160 -25.61 -4.02 14.66
CA ASP A 1160 -24.98 -2.82 15.23
C ASP A 1160 -25.83 -1.54 15.06
N GLU A 1161 -26.91 -1.57 14.27
CA GLU A 1161 -27.59 -0.36 13.82
C GLU A 1161 -28.20 0.47 14.96
N GLU A 1162 -28.79 -0.20 15.95
CA GLU A 1162 -29.36 0.47 17.13
C GLU A 1162 -28.26 1.22 17.90
N GLU A 1163 -27.15 0.54 18.17
CA GLU A 1163 -26.03 1.10 18.93
C GLU A 1163 -25.34 2.25 18.16
N ILE A 1164 -25.16 2.10 16.84
CA ILE A 1164 -24.64 3.17 15.99
C ILE A 1164 -25.56 4.40 16.01
N ASN A 1165 -26.89 4.20 15.97
CA ASN A 1165 -27.84 5.31 16.03
C ASN A 1165 -27.80 6.00 17.41
N ASP A 1166 -27.60 5.26 18.50
CA ASP A 1166 -27.42 5.81 19.85
C ASP A 1166 -26.13 6.62 19.96
N ILE A 1167 -25.02 6.12 19.41
CA ILE A 1167 -23.76 6.86 19.32
C ILE A 1167 -23.95 8.15 18.53
N VAL A 1168 -24.64 8.10 17.38
CA VAL A 1168 -24.95 9.29 16.56
C VAL A 1168 -25.78 10.30 17.35
N ALA A 1169 -26.77 9.85 18.13
CA ALA A 1169 -27.59 10.71 18.97
C ALA A 1169 -26.77 11.36 20.10
N ALA A 1170 -25.85 10.61 20.71
CA ALA A 1170 -24.95 11.11 21.76
C ALA A 1170 -23.96 12.15 21.20
N VAL A 1171 -23.29 11.84 20.09
CA VAL A 1171 -22.40 12.77 19.37
C VAL A 1171 -23.13 14.06 18.99
N LYS A 1172 -24.40 13.97 18.59
CA LYS A 1172 -25.24 15.14 18.32
C LYS A 1172 -25.54 15.96 19.57
N GLY A 1173 -25.73 15.30 20.71
CA GLY A 1173 -25.86 15.95 22.02
C GLY A 1173 -24.60 16.69 22.45
N ASP A 1174 -23.43 16.16 22.05
CA ASP A 1174 -22.11 16.72 22.32
C ASP A 1174 -21.63 17.65 21.19
N ASP A 1175 -22.55 18.37 20.54
CA ASP A 1175 -22.24 19.36 19.49
C ASP A 1175 -21.38 18.84 18.33
N TYR A 1176 -21.41 17.52 18.08
CA TYR A 1176 -20.70 16.83 17.01
C TYR A 1176 -19.18 16.98 17.10
N THR A 1177 -18.58 17.00 18.30
CA THR A 1177 -17.12 17.01 18.44
C THR A 1177 -16.48 15.69 17.99
N PHE A 1178 -15.26 15.72 17.48
CA PHE A 1178 -14.63 14.49 16.98
C PHE A 1178 -14.26 13.53 18.11
N ARG A 1179 -13.86 14.02 19.28
CA ARG A 1179 -13.53 13.16 20.42
C ARG A 1179 -14.75 12.43 20.95
N SER A 1180 -15.93 13.05 20.95
CA SER A 1180 -17.18 12.38 21.36
C SER A 1180 -17.44 11.10 20.55
N VAL A 1181 -17.08 11.09 19.26
CA VAL A 1181 -17.21 9.89 18.41
C VAL A 1181 -16.36 8.74 18.97
N PHE A 1182 -15.11 9.00 19.34
CA PHE A 1182 -14.23 7.98 19.94
C PHE A 1182 -14.71 7.54 21.31
N GLU A 1183 -15.13 8.49 22.15
CA GLU A 1183 -15.61 8.22 23.51
C GLU A 1183 -16.84 7.30 23.47
N HIS A 1184 -17.86 7.63 22.67
CA HIS A 1184 -19.07 6.83 22.59
C HIS A 1184 -18.86 5.48 21.89
N ILE A 1185 -17.92 5.36 20.97
CA ILE A 1185 -17.53 4.05 20.40
C ILE A 1185 -16.85 3.18 21.47
N VAL A 1186 -15.89 3.73 22.24
CA VAL A 1186 -15.15 2.94 23.24
C VAL A 1186 -16.04 2.56 24.43
N LEU A 1187 -17.05 3.37 24.75
CA LEU A 1187 -18.03 3.09 25.81
C LEU A 1187 -19.20 2.21 25.36
N SER A 1188 -19.25 1.84 24.08
CA SER A 1188 -20.31 0.98 23.52
C SER A 1188 -20.21 -0.45 24.06
N ASP A 1189 -21.35 -1.16 24.08
CA ASP A 1189 -21.44 -2.55 24.51
C ASP A 1189 -20.62 -3.43 23.57
N SER A 1190 -20.70 -3.22 22.24
CA SER A 1190 -19.86 -3.96 21.30
C SER A 1190 -18.35 -3.73 21.46
N PHE A 1191 -17.94 -2.62 22.08
CA PHE A 1191 -16.52 -2.41 22.38
C PHE A 1191 -16.10 -3.09 23.69
N THR A 1192 -16.98 -3.12 24.68
CA THR A 1192 -16.64 -3.46 26.08
C THR A 1192 -17.14 -4.82 26.55
N GLN A 1193 -18.12 -5.41 25.85
CA GLN A 1193 -18.76 -6.69 26.15
C GLN A 1193 -18.50 -7.75 25.06
N HIS A 1194 -18.09 -7.33 23.85
CA HIS A 1194 -17.87 -8.20 22.70
C HIS A 1194 -16.53 -7.96 22.01
#